data_AF-A0A535UQA6-F1
#
_entry.id   AF-A0A535UQA6-F1
#
_cell.length_a   1.000
_cell.length_b   1.000
_cell.length_c   1.000
_cell.angle_alpha   90.00
_cell.angle_beta   90.00
_cell.angle_gamma   90.00
#
_symmetry.space_group_name_H-M   'P 1'
#
loop_
_entity.id
_entity.type
_entity.pdbx_description
1 polymer ?
#
loop_
_entity_poly.entity_id
_entity_poly.type
_entity_poly.pdbx_seq_one_letter_code
_entity_poly.pdbx_strand_id
1 'polypeptide(L)'
;MRTRPPGWRRARCLLAVAAVLVAVSALRPLTALAVTPATPAPVVVSPANGGAVLDGYGVIHPFGGLSLNTAGAPYWSGWDIARSLVLRADGSGGWELDGWGGVHAFGSAAAVDAPTYWERWDIARALAVSSSDATGLADGRQGYVLDGWGGLHPWGGAPDIGSPPYTPGRDIARGLELHRTALGVPDGGWVLDLDASVHAFGAAPAVAGSASPAVPVWQALHAAAGTLYAVPRWGAISVLGTGLAPYWNGYSDWGSWDILRDVVLLGAATPVAEAQPVSAAAATALAWAARAHGGAILDGFGGIHPFGGLALNTAGAPYWNGQDLARSLALRDDGSGGWVLDAYGGIHAFGAAPPISSPVYWPGWDIARALVVTSRDGNGLPDGRQGYVLDGFGGVHPWGGAPALHTSVYWKGWDIARGLEIHLDASGRPDGGWVLDGWGGIHPFGAAPPLTSPADYLPGRDLALKLHIAGGTPYVVRRFGGISAPPSLGPSWQGYTDWGGRDILRDTVLVNPGDPAPVAQPVSLAAGVAYRMQADRHRMWAPAIQQSHALDCEAAALTAALAARGVSVTQDWVLGQIGADARQPVTDGRGTIIRWGDPNLGFVGDVNGSEPHDTGYGVYQAPIAAAARAAGRSAVGATGWDPWALLDEVARGHPAVIWVDTTFEPVPMHTWTAWDGAVIPYAIGEHAVTVVGVDAVAGTMTLLDVAEGVFRTFSIAQFFSFFSSFGNMAVVVS
;
A
#
# COMPACT_ATOMS: atom_id res chain seq x y z
N MET A 1 24.19 35.15 -24.64
CA MET A 1 24.89 35.23 -25.94
C MET A 1 26.38 35.12 -25.68
N ARG A 2 27.05 34.15 -26.34
CA ARG A 2 28.46 34.13 -26.79
C ARG A 2 29.58 34.20 -25.72
N THR A 3 30.65 33.42 -25.71
CA THR A 3 31.19 32.32 -26.54
C THR A 3 32.40 31.71 -25.80
N ARG A 4 32.75 30.46 -26.14
CA ARG A 4 33.82 29.60 -25.61
C ARG A 4 35.24 29.89 -26.23
N PRO A 5 36.33 29.16 -25.82
CA PRO A 5 37.77 29.56 -25.79
C PRO A 5 38.60 29.12 -27.04
N PRO A 6 39.97 29.12 -27.04
CA PRO A 6 40.71 27.84 -26.88
C PRO A 6 42.19 27.86 -26.38
N GLY A 7 42.64 26.72 -25.83
CA GLY A 7 43.71 25.87 -26.38
C GLY A 7 45.19 26.09 -25.98
N TRP A 8 45.80 25.11 -25.28
CA TRP A 8 47.26 24.91 -25.23
C TRP A 8 47.67 23.46 -25.55
N ARG A 9 48.69 23.33 -26.40
CA ARG A 9 49.23 22.08 -26.98
C ARG A 9 50.53 21.64 -26.30
N ARG A 10 50.76 20.33 -26.47
CA ARG A 10 51.90 19.44 -26.15
C ARG A 10 53.32 19.98 -26.39
N ALA A 11 54.28 19.46 -25.62
CA ALA A 11 55.65 19.17 -26.07
C ALA A 11 56.23 17.92 -25.40
N ARG A 12 56.86 17.07 -26.22
CA ARG A 12 57.63 15.86 -25.89
C ARG A 12 59.07 16.23 -25.54
N CYS A 13 59.75 15.42 -24.74
CA CYS A 13 61.22 15.32 -24.73
C CYS A 13 61.65 13.84 -24.76
N LEU A 14 62.63 13.59 -25.62
CA LEU A 14 63.30 12.34 -25.96
C LEU A 14 64.79 12.68 -25.82
N LEU A 15 65.60 11.91 -25.11
CA LEU A 15 67.02 11.72 -25.44
C LEU A 15 67.61 10.51 -24.69
N ALA A 16 68.55 9.85 -25.36
CA ALA A 16 69.10 8.52 -25.12
C ALA A 16 70.56 8.55 -24.60
N VAL A 17 71.22 7.37 -24.65
CA VAL A 17 72.68 7.04 -24.54
C VAL A 17 73.09 6.55 -23.12
N ALA A 18 73.84 5.46 -22.87
CA ALA A 18 74.67 4.51 -23.64
C ALA A 18 74.80 3.13 -22.93
N ALA A 19 75.27 2.13 -23.67
CA ALA A 19 75.59 0.75 -23.25
C ALA A 19 77.03 0.58 -22.72
N VAL A 20 77.26 -0.43 -21.87
CA VAL A 20 78.56 -1.11 -21.68
C VAL A 20 78.35 -2.62 -21.49
N LEU A 21 79.12 -3.40 -22.24
CA LEU A 21 79.21 -4.86 -22.32
C LEU A 21 80.47 -5.33 -21.58
N VAL A 22 80.41 -6.38 -20.75
CA VAL A 22 81.56 -7.26 -20.47
C VAL A 22 81.05 -8.69 -20.30
N ALA A 23 81.62 -9.61 -21.09
CA ALA A 23 81.47 -11.05 -20.99
C ALA A 23 82.73 -11.66 -20.35
N VAL A 24 82.58 -12.71 -19.52
CA VAL A 24 83.66 -13.66 -19.22
C VAL A 24 83.09 -15.08 -19.20
N SER A 25 83.88 -15.98 -19.77
CA SER A 25 83.54 -17.29 -20.29
C SER A 25 83.84 -18.44 -19.32
N ALA A 26 83.13 -19.55 -19.56
CA ALA A 26 83.56 -20.95 -19.50
C ALA A 26 83.75 -21.66 -18.14
N LEU A 27 83.02 -22.77 -17.96
CA LEU A 27 83.58 -24.13 -17.81
C LEU A 27 82.44 -25.19 -17.85
N ARG A 28 82.65 -26.26 -18.64
CA ARG A 28 81.97 -27.57 -18.64
C ARG A 28 83.11 -28.62 -18.61
N PRO A 29 82.97 -29.83 -18.02
CA PRO A 29 82.34 -30.95 -18.77
C PRO A 29 81.71 -32.13 -17.98
N LEU A 30 80.86 -32.92 -18.70
CA LEU A 30 80.54 -34.38 -18.63
C LEU A 30 79.97 -34.97 -17.31
N THR A 31 79.01 -35.89 -17.19
CA THR A 31 78.28 -36.86 -18.04
C THR A 31 77.22 -37.55 -17.16
N ALA A 32 76.01 -37.84 -17.68
CA ALA A 32 75.27 -39.10 -17.50
C ALA A 32 73.84 -38.96 -18.03
N LEU A 33 73.50 -39.75 -19.06
CA LEU A 33 72.12 -40.00 -19.44
C LEU A 33 71.43 -40.81 -18.34
N ALA A 34 70.30 -40.31 -17.82
CA ALA A 34 69.28 -41.12 -17.19
C ALA A 34 67.93 -40.70 -17.78
N VAL A 35 67.31 -41.61 -18.53
CA VAL A 35 65.93 -41.47 -19.00
C VAL A 35 65.02 -41.81 -17.81
N THR A 36 64.37 -40.79 -17.25
CA THR A 36 63.22 -40.96 -16.35
C THR A 36 61.93 -40.70 -17.14
N PRO A 37 60.87 -41.50 -16.97
CA PRO A 37 59.60 -41.22 -17.64
C PRO A 37 59.07 -39.88 -17.14
N ALA A 38 58.68 -39.00 -18.08
CA ALA A 38 58.03 -37.75 -17.75
C ALA A 38 56.72 -38.04 -17.04
N THR A 39 56.61 -37.68 -15.76
CA THR A 39 55.31 -37.41 -15.15
C THR A 39 54.67 -36.25 -15.92
N PRO A 40 53.42 -36.38 -16.42
CA PRO A 40 52.75 -35.26 -17.05
C PRO A 40 52.62 -34.15 -16.00
N ALA A 41 53.06 -32.94 -16.35
CA ALA A 41 52.78 -31.76 -15.55
C ALA A 41 51.26 -31.63 -15.36
N PRO A 42 50.77 -31.22 -14.18
CA PRO A 42 49.34 -30.96 -14.00
C PRO A 42 48.90 -29.92 -15.04
N VAL A 43 47.83 -30.23 -15.75
CA VAL A 43 47.16 -29.30 -16.66
C VAL A 43 46.63 -28.16 -15.80
N VAL A 44 47.30 -27.00 -15.84
CA VAL A 44 46.77 -25.78 -15.24
C VAL A 44 45.67 -25.27 -16.17
N VAL A 45 44.43 -25.63 -15.87
CA VAL A 45 43.25 -25.04 -16.51
C VAL A 45 43.26 -23.57 -16.12
N SER A 46 43.32 -22.66 -17.10
CA SER A 46 43.13 -21.24 -16.82
C SER A 46 41.70 -21.05 -16.31
N PRO A 47 41.46 -20.40 -15.16
CA PRO A 47 40.11 -20.18 -14.66
C PRO A 47 39.28 -19.48 -15.74
N ALA A 48 38.06 -19.94 -15.97
CA ALA A 48 37.12 -19.19 -16.79
C ALA A 48 36.88 -17.81 -16.14
N ASN A 49 37.00 -16.75 -16.93
CA ASN A 49 36.62 -15.41 -16.47
C ASN A 49 35.09 -15.31 -16.42
N GLY A 50 34.55 -14.58 -15.43
CA GLY A 50 33.12 -14.39 -15.26
C GLY A 50 32.49 -15.28 -14.19
N GLY A 51 31.28 -15.75 -14.47
CA GLY A 51 30.45 -16.45 -13.50
C GLY A 51 29.09 -16.84 -14.05
N ALA A 52 28.16 -17.19 -13.16
CA ALA A 52 26.76 -17.40 -13.52
C ALA A 52 25.83 -16.84 -12.44
N VAL A 53 24.63 -16.47 -12.87
CA VAL A 53 23.51 -16.07 -12.01
C VAL A 53 22.50 -17.21 -11.97
N LEU A 54 21.95 -17.48 -10.79
CA LEU A 54 20.82 -18.38 -10.57
C LEU A 54 19.55 -17.57 -10.29
N ASP A 55 18.48 -17.84 -11.03
CA ASP A 55 17.15 -17.33 -10.72
C ASP A 55 16.32 -18.30 -9.87
N GLY A 56 15.21 -17.82 -9.31
CA GLY A 56 14.31 -18.59 -8.43
C GLY A 56 13.62 -19.76 -9.12
N TYR A 57 13.55 -19.77 -10.44
CA TYR A 57 12.96 -20.86 -11.22
C TYR A 57 13.99 -21.92 -11.62
N GLY A 58 15.26 -21.72 -11.27
CA GLY A 58 16.36 -22.64 -11.52
C GLY A 58 17.09 -22.42 -12.84
N VAL A 59 16.82 -21.33 -13.56
CA VAL A 59 17.56 -21.04 -14.78
C VAL A 59 18.91 -20.42 -14.43
N ILE A 60 19.96 -20.93 -15.07
CA ILE A 60 21.35 -20.49 -14.89
C ILE A 60 21.77 -19.61 -16.07
N HIS A 61 22.23 -18.40 -15.76
CA HIS A 61 22.61 -17.37 -16.73
C HIS A 61 24.12 -17.09 -16.67
N PRO A 62 24.94 -17.75 -17.51
CA PRO A 62 26.39 -17.53 -17.52
C PRO A 62 26.75 -16.16 -18.12
N PHE A 63 27.81 -15.55 -17.59
CA PHE A 63 28.36 -14.27 -18.06
C PHE A 63 29.89 -14.27 -18.07
N GLY A 64 30.50 -13.19 -18.55
CA GLY A 64 31.95 -13.00 -18.64
C GLY A 64 32.63 -13.90 -19.68
N GLY A 65 31.85 -14.52 -20.57
CA GLY A 65 32.35 -15.48 -21.56
C GLY A 65 32.50 -16.91 -21.03
N LEU A 66 31.96 -17.21 -19.85
CA LEU A 66 31.90 -18.57 -19.32
C LEU A 66 31.09 -19.48 -20.25
N SER A 67 31.75 -20.51 -20.79
CA SER A 67 31.07 -21.60 -21.50
C SER A 67 30.63 -22.65 -20.48
N LEU A 68 29.44 -22.48 -19.91
CA LEU A 68 28.86 -23.40 -18.93
C LEU A 68 28.00 -24.47 -19.61
N ASN A 69 28.28 -25.74 -19.33
CA ASN A 69 27.41 -26.84 -19.69
C ASN A 69 26.23 -26.94 -18.71
N THR A 70 25.07 -26.42 -19.10
CA THR A 70 23.82 -26.44 -18.32
C THR A 70 22.91 -27.63 -18.66
N ALA A 71 23.40 -28.64 -19.40
CA ALA A 71 22.58 -29.78 -19.79
C ALA A 71 22.02 -30.51 -18.54
N GLY A 72 20.70 -30.66 -18.48
CA GLY A 72 20.04 -31.31 -17.35
C GLY A 72 19.89 -30.44 -16.09
N ALA A 73 20.19 -29.14 -16.15
CA ALA A 73 19.84 -28.21 -15.07
C ALA A 73 18.31 -28.20 -14.85
N PRO A 74 17.85 -28.18 -13.59
CA PRO A 74 16.43 -28.18 -13.28
C PRO A 74 15.76 -26.87 -13.73
N TYR A 75 14.44 -26.93 -13.92
CA TYR A 75 13.61 -25.74 -14.15
C TYR A 75 12.23 -25.95 -13.52
N TRP A 76 11.90 -25.11 -12.54
CA TRP A 76 10.62 -25.12 -11.85
C TRP A 76 9.75 -23.97 -12.35
N SER A 77 8.97 -24.26 -13.39
CA SER A 77 8.12 -23.28 -14.05
C SER A 77 7.18 -22.58 -13.07
N GLY A 78 7.41 -21.27 -12.88
CA GLY A 78 6.57 -20.41 -12.03
C GLY A 78 6.70 -20.68 -10.53
N TRP A 79 7.66 -21.50 -10.10
CA TRP A 79 7.87 -21.83 -8.70
C TRP A 79 9.25 -21.39 -8.25
N ASP A 80 9.26 -20.32 -7.46
CA ASP A 80 10.47 -19.76 -6.85
C ASP A 80 11.00 -20.66 -5.72
N ILE A 81 11.83 -21.63 -6.08
CA ILE A 81 12.33 -22.67 -5.19
C ILE A 81 13.83 -22.92 -5.28
N ALA A 82 14.53 -22.42 -6.31
CA ALA A 82 15.99 -22.51 -6.36
C ALA A 82 16.63 -21.65 -5.26
N ARG A 83 17.73 -22.10 -4.65
CA ARG A 83 18.35 -21.41 -3.49
C ARG A 83 19.85 -21.19 -3.62
N SER A 84 20.61 -22.14 -4.16
CA SER A 84 22.07 -22.04 -4.22
C SER A 84 22.66 -22.76 -5.41
N LEU A 85 23.77 -22.24 -5.93
CA LEU A 85 24.49 -22.78 -7.09
C LEU A 85 25.96 -23.05 -6.73
N VAL A 86 26.45 -24.23 -7.10
CA VAL A 86 27.88 -24.56 -7.03
C VAL A 86 28.36 -24.97 -8.42
N LEU A 87 29.38 -24.28 -8.95
CA LEU A 87 29.92 -24.52 -10.28
C LEU A 87 31.26 -25.24 -10.24
N ARG A 88 31.51 -26.13 -11.21
CA ARG A 88 32.87 -26.58 -11.51
C ARG A 88 33.61 -25.46 -12.24
N ALA A 89 34.84 -25.17 -11.80
CA ALA A 89 35.62 -24.03 -12.30
C ALA A 89 36.03 -24.14 -13.79
N ASP A 90 35.94 -25.32 -14.38
CA ASP A 90 36.17 -25.59 -15.80
C ASP A 90 34.92 -25.36 -16.69
N GLY A 91 33.76 -25.04 -16.09
CA GLY A 91 32.50 -24.85 -16.80
C GLY A 91 31.81 -26.15 -17.24
N SER A 92 32.32 -27.32 -16.83
CA SER A 92 31.78 -28.63 -17.24
C SER A 92 30.40 -28.96 -16.66
N GLY A 93 29.96 -28.25 -15.63
CA GLY A 93 28.68 -28.45 -14.96
C GLY A 93 28.69 -27.96 -13.52
N GLY A 94 27.76 -28.43 -12.71
CA GLY A 94 27.64 -28.03 -11.31
C GLY A 94 26.46 -28.69 -10.59
N TRP A 95 26.08 -28.09 -9.47
CA TRP A 95 24.96 -28.52 -8.64
C TRP A 95 24.10 -27.33 -8.26
N GLU A 96 22.80 -27.57 -8.22
CA GLU A 96 21.80 -26.61 -7.81
C GLU A 96 21.02 -27.15 -6.61
N LEU A 97 20.74 -26.28 -5.64
CA LEU A 97 19.95 -26.59 -4.45
C LEU A 97 18.55 -26.00 -4.57
N ASP A 98 17.53 -26.81 -4.33
CA ASP A 98 16.16 -26.34 -4.10
C ASP A 98 15.86 -26.07 -2.62
N GLY A 99 14.79 -25.32 -2.35
CA GLY A 99 14.38 -24.93 -0.99
C GLY A 99 13.97 -26.08 -0.08
N TRP A 100 13.68 -27.25 -0.63
CA TRP A 100 13.36 -28.45 0.15
C TRP A 100 14.61 -29.27 0.47
N GLY A 101 15.79 -28.86 0.01
CA GLY A 101 17.07 -29.55 0.27
C GLY A 101 17.50 -30.50 -0.85
N GLY A 102 16.73 -30.59 -1.94
CA GLY A 102 17.12 -31.39 -3.10
C GLY A 102 18.32 -30.79 -3.82
N VAL A 103 19.33 -31.62 -4.10
CA VAL A 103 20.55 -31.24 -4.83
C VAL A 103 20.53 -31.87 -6.22
N HIS A 104 20.54 -31.03 -7.25
CA HIS A 104 20.38 -31.41 -8.65
C HIS A 104 21.70 -31.19 -9.40
N ALA A 105 22.34 -32.27 -9.84
CA ALA A 105 23.54 -32.19 -10.65
C ALA A 105 23.19 -31.88 -12.11
N PHE A 106 24.01 -31.06 -12.77
CA PHE A 106 23.86 -30.73 -14.18
C PHE A 106 25.21 -30.73 -14.92
N GLY A 107 25.13 -30.76 -16.25
CA GLY A 107 26.27 -30.87 -17.14
C GLY A 107 26.96 -32.22 -16.99
N SER A 108 28.26 -32.20 -16.70
CA SER A 108 29.08 -33.39 -16.44
C SER A 108 29.30 -33.65 -14.95
N ALA A 109 28.65 -32.89 -14.06
CA ALA A 109 28.74 -33.12 -12.62
C ALA A 109 28.11 -34.46 -12.22
N ALA A 110 28.71 -35.13 -11.24
CA ALA A 110 28.16 -36.37 -10.71
C ALA A 110 26.92 -36.09 -9.87
N ALA A 111 25.90 -36.96 -9.95
CA ALA A 111 24.76 -36.91 -9.06
C ALA A 111 25.21 -37.05 -7.59
N VAL A 112 24.59 -36.28 -6.71
CA VAL A 112 24.84 -36.30 -5.28
C VAL A 112 23.65 -36.91 -4.57
N ASP A 113 23.91 -37.84 -3.68
CA ASP A 113 22.91 -38.38 -2.77
C ASP A 113 22.98 -37.59 -1.45
N ALA A 114 22.31 -36.44 -1.43
CA ALA A 114 22.25 -35.59 -0.25
C ALA A 114 21.21 -36.16 0.74
N PRO A 115 21.56 -36.36 2.02
CA PRO A 115 20.74 -37.13 2.95
C PRO A 115 19.54 -36.35 3.51
N THR A 116 19.53 -35.02 3.40
CA THR A 116 18.54 -34.18 4.06
C THR A 116 17.60 -33.55 3.06
N TYR A 117 16.32 -33.90 3.19
CA TYR A 117 15.22 -33.36 2.39
C TYR A 117 14.03 -33.05 3.29
N TRP A 118 13.59 -31.79 3.28
CA TRP A 118 12.48 -31.29 4.07
C TRP A 118 11.25 -31.17 3.18
N GLU A 119 10.49 -32.24 3.09
CA GLU A 119 9.30 -32.29 2.25
C GLU A 119 8.36 -31.11 2.57
N ARG A 120 8.04 -30.32 1.53
CA ARG A 120 7.11 -29.17 1.58
C ARG A 120 7.56 -28.03 2.51
N TRP A 121 8.82 -28.00 2.90
CA TRP A 121 9.33 -26.93 3.74
C TRP A 121 10.52 -26.25 3.06
N ASP A 122 10.26 -25.04 2.56
CA ASP A 122 11.29 -24.18 2.00
C ASP A 122 12.20 -23.62 3.10
N ILE A 123 13.22 -24.40 3.45
CA ILE A 123 14.15 -24.12 4.54
C ILE A 123 15.61 -24.35 4.18
N ALA A 124 15.94 -25.04 3.08
CA ALA A 124 17.31 -25.12 2.60
C ALA A 124 17.75 -23.74 2.05
N ARG A 125 18.99 -23.33 2.33
CA ARG A 125 19.48 -21.99 2.00
C ARG A 125 20.78 -21.98 1.23
N ALA A 126 21.75 -22.81 1.59
CA ALA A 126 23.05 -22.84 0.91
C ALA A 126 23.59 -24.26 0.73
N LEU A 127 24.33 -24.47 -0.37
CA LEU A 127 25.02 -25.70 -0.72
C LEU A 127 26.52 -25.45 -0.80
N ALA A 128 27.32 -26.32 -0.19
CA ALA A 128 28.77 -26.29 -0.34
C ALA A 128 29.32 -27.67 -0.68
N VAL A 129 29.96 -27.81 -1.84
CA VAL A 129 30.68 -29.04 -2.22
C VAL A 129 32.09 -28.97 -1.65
N SER A 130 32.44 -29.95 -0.81
CA SER A 130 33.67 -29.92 -0.02
C SER A 130 34.79 -30.76 -0.64
N SER A 131 34.46 -31.78 -1.42
CA SER A 131 35.42 -32.66 -2.09
C SER A 131 35.84 -32.18 -3.49
N SER A 132 37.06 -32.54 -3.87
CA SER A 132 37.63 -32.25 -5.20
C SER A 132 38.22 -33.50 -5.84
N ASP A 133 38.17 -33.57 -7.18
CA ASP A 133 38.85 -34.58 -7.97
C ASP A 133 40.37 -34.35 -8.03
N ALA A 134 41.10 -35.23 -8.73
CA ALA A 134 42.55 -35.16 -8.86
C ALA A 134 43.06 -33.88 -9.55
N THR A 135 42.18 -33.14 -10.24
CA THR A 135 42.49 -31.86 -10.88
C THR A 135 42.18 -30.66 -9.99
N GLY A 136 41.64 -30.90 -8.78
CA GLY A 136 41.24 -29.85 -7.84
C GLY A 136 39.84 -29.27 -8.11
N LEU A 137 39.09 -29.84 -9.07
CA LEU A 137 37.72 -29.40 -9.36
C LEU A 137 36.73 -30.09 -8.41
N ALA A 138 35.71 -29.36 -7.98
CA ALA A 138 34.63 -29.90 -7.14
C ALA A 138 34.00 -31.13 -7.78
N ASP A 139 33.85 -32.24 -7.05
CA ASP A 139 33.42 -33.53 -7.62
C ASP A 139 32.16 -34.13 -7.00
N GLY A 140 31.56 -33.46 -6.01
CA GLY A 140 30.28 -33.82 -5.41
C GLY A 140 30.30 -34.99 -4.42
N ARG A 141 31.44 -35.68 -4.26
CA ARG A 141 31.53 -36.84 -3.34
C ARG A 141 31.19 -36.48 -1.89
N GLN A 142 31.46 -35.24 -1.46
CA GLN A 142 31.23 -34.75 -0.11
C GLN A 142 30.80 -33.28 -0.11
N GLY A 143 30.07 -32.87 0.92
CA GLY A 143 29.71 -31.47 1.14
C GLY A 143 28.67 -31.29 2.24
N TYR A 144 28.05 -30.11 2.26
CA TYR A 144 27.09 -29.69 3.27
C TYR A 144 25.92 -28.92 2.68
N VAL A 145 24.72 -29.14 3.23
CA VAL A 145 23.55 -28.28 3.04
C VAL A 145 23.32 -27.48 4.32
N LEU A 146 23.11 -26.17 4.19
CA LEU A 146 22.73 -25.26 5.28
C LEU A 146 21.21 -25.05 5.27
N ASP A 147 20.57 -25.24 6.41
CA ASP A 147 19.17 -24.86 6.62
C ASP A 147 19.03 -23.41 7.13
N GLY A 148 17.83 -22.85 7.04
CA GLY A 148 17.53 -21.47 7.45
C GLY A 148 17.65 -21.22 8.94
N TRP A 149 17.69 -22.25 9.78
CA TRP A 149 17.97 -22.10 11.21
C TRP A 149 19.47 -22.08 11.51
N GLY A 150 20.32 -22.31 10.51
CA GLY A 150 21.77 -22.42 10.67
C GLY A 150 22.27 -23.84 10.94
N GLY A 151 21.43 -24.87 10.75
CA GLY A 151 21.86 -26.26 10.85
C GLY A 151 22.67 -26.67 9.63
N LEU A 152 23.82 -27.33 9.86
CA LEU A 152 24.70 -27.83 8.79
C LEU A 152 24.54 -29.35 8.64
N HIS A 153 24.23 -29.80 7.42
CA HIS A 153 23.87 -31.19 7.11
C HIS A 153 24.89 -31.81 6.14
N PRO A 154 25.88 -32.58 6.62
CA PRO A 154 26.92 -33.16 5.78
C PRO A 154 26.43 -34.38 4.99
N TRP A 155 27.03 -34.63 3.81
CA TRP A 155 26.88 -35.88 3.06
C TRP A 155 28.23 -36.50 2.69
N GLY A 156 28.21 -37.77 2.25
CA GLY A 156 29.39 -38.42 1.67
C GLY A 156 30.57 -38.63 2.63
N GLY A 157 30.33 -38.51 3.95
CA GLY A 157 31.39 -38.54 4.96
C GLY A 157 32.24 -37.27 4.98
N ALA A 158 31.65 -36.11 4.64
CA ALA A 158 32.29 -34.81 4.81
C ALA A 158 32.80 -34.63 6.26
N PRO A 159 33.97 -33.99 6.45
CA PRO A 159 34.58 -33.82 7.77
C PRO A 159 33.70 -32.98 8.71
N ASP A 160 33.86 -33.16 10.02
CA ASP A 160 33.31 -32.22 11.00
C ASP A 160 34.14 -30.92 10.97
N ILE A 161 33.49 -29.82 10.61
CA ILE A 161 34.08 -28.49 10.49
C ILE A 161 33.58 -27.52 11.57
N GLY A 162 32.95 -28.06 12.62
CA GLY A 162 32.30 -27.28 13.66
C GLY A 162 30.90 -26.82 13.27
N SER A 163 30.20 -26.17 14.23
CA SER A 163 28.82 -25.73 14.05
C SER A 163 28.73 -24.21 13.90
N PRO A 164 28.05 -23.70 12.87
CA PRO A 164 27.69 -22.29 12.79
C PRO A 164 26.63 -21.91 13.84
N PRO A 165 26.32 -20.60 14.01
CA PRO A 165 25.23 -20.16 14.86
C PRO A 165 23.90 -20.81 14.47
N TYR A 166 23.19 -21.32 15.48
CA TYR A 166 21.92 -22.04 15.29
C TYR A 166 20.78 -21.32 16.02
N THR A 167 19.73 -20.98 15.29
CA THR A 167 18.55 -20.24 15.79
C THR A 167 17.26 -21.01 15.45
N PRO A 168 16.89 -22.02 16.26
CA PRO A 168 15.68 -22.78 16.06
C PRO A 168 14.44 -21.89 15.93
N GLY A 169 13.57 -22.20 14.97
CA GLY A 169 12.32 -21.47 14.73
C GLY A 169 12.51 -20.10 14.06
N ARG A 170 13.74 -19.68 13.75
CA ARG A 170 14.01 -18.43 13.03
C ARG A 170 14.78 -18.74 11.75
N ASP A 171 14.11 -18.56 10.60
CA ASP A 171 14.72 -18.70 9.27
C ASP A 171 15.56 -17.46 8.92
N ILE A 172 16.79 -17.44 9.39
CA ILE A 172 17.73 -16.31 9.27
C ILE A 172 18.98 -16.63 8.46
N ALA A 173 19.43 -17.87 8.40
CA ALA A 173 20.66 -18.20 7.68
C ALA A 173 20.44 -18.05 6.17
N ARG A 174 21.39 -17.48 5.44
CA ARG A 174 21.26 -17.22 3.99
C ARG A 174 22.40 -17.81 3.17
N GLY A 175 23.65 -17.62 3.58
CA GLY A 175 24.81 -18.10 2.82
C GLY A 175 25.75 -18.98 3.64
N LEU A 176 26.47 -19.88 2.97
CA LEU A 176 27.53 -20.73 3.52
C LEU A 176 28.74 -20.67 2.60
N GLU A 177 29.93 -20.42 3.16
CA GLU A 177 31.20 -20.56 2.44
C GLU A 177 32.22 -21.33 3.30
N LEU A 178 33.03 -22.19 2.68
CA LEU A 178 33.95 -23.07 3.41
C LEU A 178 35.33 -22.43 3.58
N HIS A 179 35.86 -22.50 4.79
CA HIS A 179 37.28 -22.28 5.04
C HIS A 179 38.05 -23.59 4.86
N ARG A 180 39.23 -23.48 4.26
CA ARG A 180 40.08 -24.63 3.95
C ARG A 180 41.50 -24.38 4.46
N THR A 181 42.11 -25.42 4.99
CA THR A 181 43.54 -25.47 5.30
C THR A 181 44.39 -25.22 4.05
N ALA A 182 45.70 -24.98 4.24
CA ALA A 182 46.66 -24.90 3.14
C ALA A 182 46.75 -26.18 2.28
N LEU A 183 46.25 -27.31 2.79
CA LEU A 183 46.17 -28.60 2.07
C LEU A 183 44.82 -28.79 1.36
N GLY A 184 43.93 -27.80 1.38
CA GLY A 184 42.61 -27.83 0.72
C GLY A 184 41.53 -28.56 1.52
N VAL A 185 41.85 -29.06 2.72
CA VAL A 185 40.91 -29.77 3.60
C VAL A 185 40.00 -28.75 4.30
N PRO A 186 38.66 -28.89 4.21
CA PRO A 186 37.72 -28.07 4.99
C PRO A 186 37.93 -28.23 6.49
N ASP A 187 37.99 -27.13 7.23
CA ASP A 187 38.21 -27.09 8.69
C ASP A 187 37.36 -26.01 9.40
N GLY A 188 36.48 -25.32 8.67
CA GLY A 188 35.55 -24.32 9.19
C GLY A 188 34.78 -23.64 8.07
N GLY A 189 34.17 -22.50 8.37
CA GLY A 189 33.54 -21.67 7.35
C GLY A 189 32.92 -20.39 7.87
N TRP A 190 32.12 -19.77 7.01
CA TRP A 190 31.36 -18.57 7.33
C TRP A 190 29.90 -18.77 6.96
N VAL A 191 29.00 -18.25 7.81
CA VAL A 191 27.57 -18.17 7.52
C VAL A 191 27.14 -16.71 7.47
N LEU A 192 26.44 -16.33 6.41
CA LEU A 192 25.75 -15.04 6.29
C LEU A 192 24.34 -15.19 6.85
N ASP A 193 23.94 -14.30 7.74
CA ASP A 193 22.56 -14.18 8.20
C ASP A 193 21.76 -13.13 7.43
N LEU A 194 20.46 -13.14 7.68
CA LEU A 194 19.48 -12.23 7.11
C LEU A 194 19.80 -10.76 7.43
N ASP A 195 20.47 -10.47 8.54
CA ASP A 195 20.77 -9.11 9.01
C ASP A 195 22.14 -8.61 8.53
N ALA A 196 22.71 -9.25 7.50
CA ALA A 196 23.99 -8.93 6.87
C ALA A 196 25.25 -9.31 7.66
N SER A 197 25.10 -10.00 8.79
CA SER A 197 26.24 -10.40 9.61
C SER A 197 26.85 -11.69 9.10
N VAL A 198 28.19 -11.74 9.07
CA VAL A 198 28.95 -12.92 8.67
C VAL A 198 29.60 -13.53 9.91
N HIS A 199 29.20 -14.75 10.24
CA HIS A 199 29.65 -15.47 11.42
C HIS A 199 30.67 -16.53 11.01
N ALA A 200 31.88 -16.42 11.52
CA ALA A 200 32.91 -17.45 11.35
C ALA A 200 32.67 -18.61 12.33
N PHE A 201 32.94 -19.84 11.89
CA PHE A 201 32.89 -21.04 12.72
C PHE A 201 34.02 -22.01 12.36
N GLY A 202 34.29 -22.99 13.24
CA GLY A 202 35.44 -23.89 13.10
C GLY A 202 36.77 -23.13 13.16
N ALA A 203 37.70 -23.44 12.26
CA ALA A 203 38.99 -22.77 12.15
C ALA A 203 38.96 -21.47 11.30
N ALA A 204 37.81 -21.07 10.77
CA ALA A 204 37.70 -19.89 9.93
C ALA A 204 38.01 -18.60 10.73
N PRO A 205 38.80 -17.67 10.17
CA PRO A 205 39.07 -16.40 10.82
C PRO A 205 37.83 -15.49 10.80
N ALA A 206 37.68 -14.64 11.82
CA ALA A 206 36.63 -13.62 11.83
C ALA A 206 36.80 -12.64 10.66
N VAL A 207 35.69 -12.25 10.03
CA VAL A 207 35.67 -11.26 8.94
C VAL A 207 35.54 -9.87 9.54
N ALA A 208 36.40 -8.94 9.12
CA ALA A 208 36.30 -7.54 9.52
C ALA A 208 35.22 -6.84 8.66
N GLY A 209 33.98 -6.80 9.15
CA GLY A 209 32.86 -6.09 8.53
C GLY A 209 31.59 -6.93 8.36
N SER A 210 30.50 -6.27 7.99
CA SER A 210 29.22 -6.88 7.61
C SER A 210 28.93 -6.58 6.14
N ALA A 211 28.05 -7.38 5.53
CA ALA A 211 27.52 -7.00 4.23
C ALA A 211 26.70 -5.70 4.35
N SER A 212 26.68 -4.89 3.30
CA SER A 212 25.95 -3.62 3.27
C SER A 212 24.97 -3.64 2.09
N PRO A 213 23.68 -3.33 2.31
CA PRO A 213 23.08 -2.73 3.51
C PRO A 213 22.68 -3.74 4.62
N ALA A 214 22.67 -3.32 5.89
CA ALA A 214 22.29 -4.14 7.05
C ALA A 214 20.77 -4.38 7.16
N VAL A 215 20.19 -5.04 6.16
CA VAL A 215 18.75 -5.31 6.03
C VAL A 215 18.48 -6.72 5.46
N PRO A 216 17.27 -7.28 5.63
CA PRO A 216 16.85 -8.64 5.24
C PRO A 216 16.78 -8.95 3.73
N VAL A 217 17.81 -8.57 2.96
CA VAL A 217 17.84 -8.70 1.49
C VAL A 217 18.80 -9.78 0.98
N TRP A 218 19.53 -10.43 1.87
CA TRP A 218 20.61 -11.35 1.52
C TRP A 218 20.10 -12.73 1.10
N GLN A 219 20.77 -13.32 0.11
CA GLN A 219 20.43 -14.60 -0.50
C GLN A 219 21.57 -15.62 -0.38
N ALA A 220 22.82 -15.21 -0.65
CA ALA A 220 23.97 -16.12 -0.63
C ALA A 220 25.27 -15.45 -0.15
N LEU A 221 26.27 -16.27 0.17
CA LEU A 221 27.63 -15.88 0.53
C LEU A 221 28.59 -16.75 -0.27
N HIS A 222 29.60 -16.15 -0.88
CA HIS A 222 30.61 -16.85 -1.67
C HIS A 222 32.01 -16.27 -1.43
N ALA A 223 33.04 -17.05 -1.76
CA ALA A 223 34.42 -16.58 -1.88
C ALA A 223 34.94 -16.66 -3.31
N ALA A 224 35.62 -15.61 -3.77
CA ALA A 224 36.38 -15.62 -5.02
C ALA A 224 37.75 -14.95 -4.81
N ALA A 225 38.82 -15.61 -5.26
CA ALA A 225 40.21 -15.23 -5.00
C ALA A 225 40.50 -14.80 -3.55
N GLY A 226 40.00 -15.57 -2.60
CA GLY A 226 40.22 -15.34 -1.17
C GLY A 226 39.47 -14.13 -0.58
N THR A 227 38.57 -13.50 -1.35
CA THR A 227 37.70 -12.42 -0.85
C THR A 227 36.26 -12.89 -0.79
N LEU A 228 35.61 -12.72 0.36
CA LEU A 228 34.19 -13.02 0.53
C LEU A 228 33.33 -11.92 -0.11
N TYR A 229 32.16 -12.30 -0.61
CA TYR A 229 31.13 -11.39 -1.07
C TYR A 229 29.73 -11.96 -0.80
N ALA A 230 28.80 -11.07 -0.47
CA ALA A 230 27.41 -11.40 -0.21
C ALA A 230 26.53 -11.02 -1.41
N VAL A 231 25.49 -11.81 -1.67
CA VAL A 231 24.57 -11.66 -2.80
C VAL A 231 23.20 -11.22 -2.29
N PRO A 232 22.66 -10.04 -2.65
CA PRO A 232 21.31 -9.62 -2.30
C PRO A 232 20.27 -9.93 -3.40
N ARG A 233 18.98 -9.83 -3.07
CA ARG A 233 17.80 -10.08 -3.94
C ARG A 233 17.77 -9.39 -5.31
N TRP A 234 18.58 -8.34 -5.52
CA TRP A 234 18.67 -7.59 -6.79
C TRP A 234 20.09 -7.53 -7.34
N GLY A 235 20.92 -8.52 -6.98
CA GLY A 235 22.15 -8.85 -7.70
C GLY A 235 23.38 -8.01 -7.39
N ALA A 236 23.24 -6.77 -6.89
CA ALA A 236 24.39 -5.91 -6.58
C ALA A 236 25.23 -6.46 -5.41
N ILE A 237 26.30 -7.20 -5.71
CA ILE A 237 27.06 -7.91 -4.67
C ILE A 237 27.76 -6.94 -3.69
N SER A 238 27.85 -7.36 -2.43
CA SER A 238 28.59 -6.63 -1.39
C SER A 238 29.91 -7.34 -1.11
N VAL A 239 31.03 -6.77 -1.56
CA VAL A 239 32.38 -7.33 -1.36
C VAL A 239 32.88 -7.06 0.06
N LEU A 240 33.31 -8.09 0.77
CA LEU A 240 33.77 -8.06 2.16
C LEU A 240 35.30 -8.04 2.23
N GLY A 241 35.91 -7.06 1.58
CA GLY A 241 37.36 -6.91 1.49
C GLY A 241 37.80 -6.15 0.25
N THR A 242 39.07 -6.35 -0.15
CA THR A 242 39.67 -5.70 -1.32
C THR A 242 40.31 -6.74 -2.23
N GLY A 243 40.34 -6.49 -3.53
CA GLY A 243 41.09 -7.33 -4.49
C GLY A 243 40.22 -8.22 -5.39
N LEU A 244 38.89 -8.20 -5.21
CA LEU A 244 37.95 -8.85 -6.13
C LEU A 244 37.62 -7.91 -7.30
N ALA A 245 37.94 -8.31 -8.53
CA ALA A 245 37.61 -7.58 -9.75
C ALA A 245 36.95 -8.52 -10.79
N PRO A 246 35.62 -8.75 -10.68
CA PRO A 246 34.92 -9.67 -11.57
C PRO A 246 34.78 -9.11 -12.99
N TYR A 247 34.74 -10.01 -13.98
CA TYR A 247 34.46 -9.64 -15.37
C TYR A 247 32.96 -9.76 -15.64
N TRP A 248 32.28 -8.63 -15.86
CA TRP A 248 30.81 -8.58 -15.93
C TRP A 248 30.25 -8.57 -17.35
N ASN A 249 31.09 -8.69 -18.38
CA ASN A 249 30.62 -8.65 -19.77
C ASN A 249 29.52 -9.71 -20.02
N GLY A 250 28.35 -9.27 -20.51
CA GLY A 250 27.20 -10.15 -20.72
C GLY A 250 26.41 -10.52 -19.47
N TYR A 251 26.69 -9.89 -18.31
CA TYR A 251 25.83 -9.98 -17.14
C TYR A 251 24.47 -9.33 -17.43
N SER A 252 23.41 -10.10 -17.20
CA SER A 252 22.03 -9.63 -17.32
C SER A 252 21.53 -9.21 -15.95
N ASP A 253 21.18 -7.94 -15.82
CA ASP A 253 20.44 -7.43 -14.68
C ASP A 253 18.94 -7.70 -14.81
N TRP A 254 18.26 -7.85 -13.66
CA TRP A 254 16.87 -8.25 -13.53
C TRP A 254 15.95 -7.10 -13.13
N GLY A 255 16.49 -5.87 -13.02
CA GLY A 255 15.74 -4.72 -12.59
C GLY A 255 15.20 -4.89 -11.17
N SER A 256 13.93 -4.56 -10.94
CA SER A 256 13.28 -4.67 -9.64
C SER A 256 12.70 -6.06 -9.34
N TRP A 257 12.96 -7.07 -10.19
CA TRP A 257 12.37 -8.41 -10.02
C TRP A 257 13.12 -9.16 -8.91
N ASP A 258 12.45 -9.46 -7.79
CA ASP A 258 12.99 -10.27 -6.68
C ASP A 258 12.96 -11.76 -7.04
N ILE A 259 13.87 -12.14 -7.95
CA ILE A 259 13.98 -13.52 -8.40
C ILE A 259 15.40 -14.01 -8.51
N LEU A 260 16.40 -13.15 -8.28
CA LEU A 260 17.78 -13.57 -8.20
C LEU A 260 18.01 -14.29 -6.87
N ARG A 261 18.59 -15.49 -6.94
CA ARG A 261 18.87 -16.34 -5.77
C ARG A 261 20.36 -16.53 -5.53
N ASP A 262 21.18 -16.56 -6.59
CA ASP A 262 22.62 -16.71 -6.40
C ASP A 262 23.44 -16.04 -7.52
N VAL A 263 24.69 -15.67 -7.21
CA VAL A 263 25.70 -15.16 -8.15
C VAL A 263 27.04 -15.81 -7.80
N VAL A 264 27.52 -16.69 -8.68
CA VAL A 264 28.78 -17.42 -8.48
C VAL A 264 29.86 -16.89 -9.41
N LEU A 265 31.01 -16.52 -8.86
CA LEU A 265 32.19 -16.03 -9.59
C LEU A 265 33.29 -17.09 -9.66
N LEU A 266 33.82 -17.37 -10.86
CA LEU A 266 34.84 -18.41 -11.09
C LEU A 266 36.28 -17.88 -11.27
N GLY A 267 36.48 -16.55 -11.21
CA GLY A 267 37.79 -15.90 -11.29
C GLY A 267 37.74 -14.43 -10.88
N ALA A 268 38.88 -13.84 -10.48
CA ALA A 268 38.91 -12.52 -9.81
C ALA A 268 39.71 -11.42 -10.50
N ALA A 269 40.26 -11.65 -11.69
CA ALA A 269 41.19 -10.70 -12.29
C ALA A 269 40.83 -10.35 -13.73
N THR A 270 40.09 -9.26 -13.90
CA THR A 270 40.30 -8.37 -15.04
C THR A 270 41.49 -7.44 -14.75
N PRO A 271 42.31 -7.06 -15.76
CA PRO A 271 43.35 -6.04 -15.59
C PRO A 271 42.80 -4.64 -15.21
N VAL A 272 41.48 -4.44 -15.31
CA VAL A 272 40.76 -3.18 -15.01
C VAL A 272 39.48 -3.54 -14.27
N ALA A 273 39.29 -3.02 -13.06
CA ALA A 273 38.04 -3.20 -12.31
C ALA A 273 36.86 -2.64 -13.10
N GLU A 274 35.86 -3.47 -13.37
CA GLU A 274 34.59 -3.07 -13.98
C GLU A 274 33.53 -2.96 -12.89
N ALA A 275 32.74 -1.88 -12.91
CA ALA A 275 31.56 -1.81 -12.07
C ALA A 275 30.55 -2.86 -12.53
N GLN A 276 29.90 -3.53 -11.58
CA GLN A 276 28.81 -4.44 -11.90
C GLN A 276 27.70 -3.67 -12.63
N PRO A 277 27.20 -4.15 -13.78
CA PRO A 277 26.12 -3.51 -14.52
C PRO A 277 24.79 -3.79 -13.84
N VAL A 278 24.49 -3.01 -12.80
CA VAL A 278 23.21 -3.01 -12.06
C VAL A 278 22.34 -1.88 -12.61
N SER A 279 21.09 -2.15 -12.98
CA SER A 279 20.20 -1.09 -13.47
C SER A 279 19.77 -0.13 -12.35
N ALA A 280 19.29 1.04 -12.76
CA ALA A 280 18.67 1.99 -11.84
C ALA A 280 17.49 1.39 -11.07
N ALA A 281 16.72 0.46 -11.67
CA ALA A 281 15.59 -0.19 -11.01
C ALA A 281 16.05 -1.12 -9.88
N ALA A 282 17.06 -1.97 -10.14
CA ALA A 282 17.67 -2.84 -9.14
C ALA A 282 18.32 -2.03 -7.99
N ALA A 283 19.07 -0.98 -8.34
CA ALA A 283 19.68 -0.09 -7.35
C ALA A 283 18.62 0.63 -6.49
N THR A 284 17.51 1.06 -7.10
CA THR A 284 16.40 1.71 -6.37
C THR A 284 15.69 0.72 -5.44
N ALA A 285 15.45 -0.51 -5.88
CA ALA A 285 14.83 -1.55 -5.06
C ALA A 285 15.71 -1.91 -3.85
N LEU A 286 17.02 -2.08 -4.06
CA LEU A 286 17.97 -2.33 -2.97
C LEU A 286 18.06 -1.15 -1.99
N ALA A 287 18.12 0.08 -2.50
CA ALA A 287 18.13 1.28 -1.66
C ALA A 287 16.81 1.49 -0.90
N TRP A 288 15.66 1.13 -1.48
CA TRP A 288 14.36 1.12 -0.82
C TRP A 288 14.32 0.11 0.32
N ALA A 289 14.75 -1.13 0.06
CA ALA A 289 14.79 -2.18 1.07
C ALA A 289 15.79 -1.89 2.21
N ALA A 290 16.83 -1.08 1.94
CA ALA A 290 17.83 -0.65 2.90
C ALA A 290 17.34 0.34 3.96
N ARG A 291 16.17 0.95 3.78
CA ARG A 291 15.59 1.91 4.72
C ARG A 291 14.32 1.37 5.35
N ALA A 292 14.03 1.83 6.57
CA ALA A 292 12.72 1.65 7.19
C ALA A 292 11.64 2.21 6.25
N HIS A 293 10.60 1.42 6.00
CA HIS A 293 9.49 1.78 5.12
C HIS A 293 8.19 1.11 5.59
N GLY A 294 7.06 1.54 5.04
CA GLY A 294 5.73 1.06 5.45
C GLY A 294 5.06 2.06 6.36
N GLY A 295 4.77 1.68 7.59
CA GLY A 295 4.18 2.58 8.58
C GLY A 295 3.75 1.89 9.86
N ALA A 296 3.02 2.62 10.70
CA ALA A 296 2.36 2.06 11.87
C ALA A 296 0.99 2.69 12.10
N ILE A 297 0.10 1.90 12.69
CA ILE A 297 -1.23 2.31 13.10
C ILE A 297 -1.28 2.44 14.61
N LEU A 298 -1.97 3.46 15.09
CA LEU A 298 -2.32 3.65 16.48
C LEU A 298 -3.81 3.35 16.68
N ASP A 299 -4.12 2.40 17.56
CA ASP A 299 -5.47 2.19 18.07
C ASP A 299 -5.76 3.05 19.31
N GLY A 300 -7.04 3.19 19.66
CA GLY A 300 -7.50 4.02 20.79
C GLY A 300 -7.01 3.56 22.16
N PHE A 301 -6.62 2.29 22.30
CA PHE A 301 -6.06 1.77 23.55
C PHE A 301 -4.55 2.01 23.66
N GLY A 302 -3.91 2.60 22.65
CA GLY A 302 -2.47 2.84 22.60
C GLY A 302 -1.68 1.70 21.95
N GLY A 303 -2.35 0.68 21.42
CA GLY A 303 -1.69 -0.35 20.63
C GLY A 303 -1.10 0.22 19.35
N ILE A 304 0.17 -0.08 19.11
CA ILE A 304 0.91 0.33 17.91
C ILE A 304 1.14 -0.90 17.04
N HIS A 305 0.71 -0.83 15.77
CA HIS A 305 0.69 -1.95 14.84
C HIS A 305 1.51 -1.61 13.59
N PRO A 306 2.80 -2.00 13.53
CA PRO A 306 3.65 -1.76 12.36
C PRO A 306 3.19 -2.58 11.14
N PHE A 307 3.38 -2.04 9.96
CA PHE A 307 3.10 -2.70 8.67
C PHE A 307 4.12 -2.27 7.61
N GLY A 308 4.05 -2.89 6.44
CA GLY A 308 4.90 -2.60 5.29
C GLY A 308 6.36 -2.96 5.50
N GLY A 309 6.67 -3.90 6.39
CA GLY A 309 8.03 -4.30 6.72
C GLY A 309 8.75 -3.41 7.75
N LEU A 310 8.06 -2.41 8.33
CA LEU A 310 8.64 -1.52 9.33
C LEU A 310 9.04 -2.28 10.60
N ALA A 311 10.34 -2.40 10.85
CA ALA A 311 10.87 -2.83 12.14
C ALA A 311 10.82 -1.69 13.15
N LEU A 312 9.66 -1.51 13.81
CA LEU A 312 9.45 -0.47 14.81
C LEU A 312 9.77 -0.98 16.23
N ASN A 313 10.67 -0.29 16.92
CA ASN A 313 10.90 -0.51 18.35
C ASN A 313 9.76 0.10 19.18
N THR A 314 8.83 -0.73 19.64
CA THR A 314 7.68 -0.33 20.48
C THR A 314 7.94 -0.50 21.98
N ALA A 315 9.18 -0.73 22.40
CA ALA A 315 9.50 -0.93 23.82
C ALA A 315 9.05 0.28 24.67
N GLY A 316 8.26 0.03 25.70
CA GLY A 316 7.73 1.08 26.58
C GLY A 316 6.58 1.91 25.99
N ALA A 317 6.00 1.51 24.86
CA ALA A 317 4.79 2.17 24.33
C ALA A 317 3.64 2.12 25.36
N PRO A 318 2.89 3.23 25.52
CA PRO A 318 1.78 3.27 26.47
C PRO A 318 0.64 2.38 25.99
N TYR A 319 -0.07 1.76 26.94
CA TYR A 319 -1.28 1.01 26.67
C TYR A 319 -2.31 1.23 27.78
N TRP A 320 -3.49 1.70 27.41
CA TRP A 320 -4.61 1.97 28.31
C TRP A 320 -5.69 0.92 28.11
N ASN A 321 -5.64 -0.11 28.96
CA ASN A 321 -6.49 -1.28 28.82
C ASN A 321 -7.99 -0.92 28.82
N GLY A 322 -8.65 -1.08 27.67
CA GLY A 322 -10.07 -0.82 27.48
C GLY A 322 -10.47 0.67 27.50
N GLN A 323 -9.49 1.59 27.51
CA GLN A 323 -9.75 3.03 27.51
C GLN A 323 -9.32 3.66 26.19
N ASP A 324 -10.26 4.25 25.46
CA ASP A 324 -10.00 4.97 24.21
C ASP A 324 -9.37 6.34 24.51
N LEU A 325 -8.07 6.35 24.77
CA LEU A 325 -7.30 7.53 25.16
C LEU A 325 -6.22 7.93 24.16
N ALA A 326 -5.72 7.03 23.32
CA ALA A 326 -4.68 7.41 22.36
C ALA A 326 -5.26 8.31 21.26
N ARG A 327 -4.54 9.36 20.84
CA ARG A 327 -5.04 10.33 19.87
C ARG A 327 -4.14 10.54 18.67
N SER A 328 -2.82 10.55 18.84
CA SER A 328 -1.88 10.80 17.73
C SER A 328 -0.58 10.06 17.92
N LEU A 329 0.05 9.67 16.82
CA LEU A 329 1.34 8.99 16.76
C LEU A 329 2.34 9.85 15.99
N ALA A 330 3.56 9.98 16.52
CA ALA A 330 4.70 10.55 15.80
C ALA A 330 5.85 9.54 15.86
N LEU A 331 6.48 9.23 14.72
CA LEU A 331 7.54 8.22 14.64
C LEU A 331 8.89 8.87 14.31
N ARG A 332 9.96 8.19 14.71
CA ARG A 332 11.27 8.39 14.10
C ARG A 332 11.35 7.55 12.82
N ASP A 333 11.75 8.17 11.71
CA ASP A 333 11.70 7.57 10.36
C ASP A 333 12.62 6.35 10.19
N ASP A 334 13.52 6.09 11.15
CA ASP A 334 14.40 4.92 11.21
C ASP A 334 13.79 3.72 11.95
N GLY A 335 12.57 3.86 12.49
CA GLY A 335 11.91 2.81 13.27
C GLY A 335 12.43 2.66 14.70
N SER A 336 13.32 3.55 15.16
CA SER A 336 13.93 3.43 16.49
C SER A 336 12.98 3.72 17.66
N GLY A 337 11.82 4.33 17.41
CA GLY A 337 10.81 4.65 18.41
C GLY A 337 9.90 5.81 17.99
N GLY A 338 9.21 6.41 18.95
CA GLY A 338 8.32 7.54 18.70
C GLY A 338 7.60 8.06 19.94
N TRP A 339 6.50 8.76 19.71
CA TRP A 339 5.64 9.33 20.75
C TRP A 339 4.17 9.07 20.46
N VAL A 340 3.41 8.82 21.53
CA VAL A 340 1.95 8.78 21.51
C VAL A 340 1.40 9.96 22.31
N LEU A 341 0.47 10.69 21.72
CA LEU A 341 -0.36 11.69 22.41
C LEU A 341 -1.63 11.03 22.95
N ASP A 342 -1.94 11.27 24.23
CA ASP A 342 -3.22 10.88 24.82
C ASP A 342 -4.27 12.00 24.74
N ALA A 343 -5.53 11.64 25.01
CA ALA A 343 -6.73 12.48 24.94
C ALA A 343 -6.66 13.73 25.83
N TYR A 344 -5.85 13.69 26.88
CA TYR A 344 -5.72 14.76 27.86
C TYR A 344 -4.50 15.64 27.60
N GLY A 345 -3.71 15.36 26.56
CA GLY A 345 -2.51 16.12 26.20
C GLY A 345 -1.20 15.54 26.73
N GLY A 346 -1.23 14.38 27.38
CA GLY A 346 -0.02 13.66 27.79
C GLY A 346 0.74 13.12 26.58
N ILE A 347 2.07 13.30 26.55
CA ILE A 347 2.95 12.80 25.50
C ILE A 347 3.84 11.69 26.08
N HIS A 348 3.77 10.51 25.48
CA HIS A 348 4.42 9.29 25.97
C HIS A 348 5.45 8.82 24.96
N ALA A 349 6.73 8.91 25.31
CA ALA A 349 7.83 8.42 24.46
C ALA A 349 7.98 6.90 24.57
N PHE A 350 8.40 6.26 23.48
CA PHE A 350 8.69 4.84 23.42
C PHE A 350 9.89 4.54 22.52
N GLY A 351 10.47 3.35 22.67
CA GLY A 351 11.69 2.94 22.00
C GLY A 351 12.88 3.80 22.42
N ALA A 352 13.65 4.28 21.44
CA ALA A 352 14.79 5.17 21.66
C ALA A 352 14.42 6.67 21.66
N ALA A 353 13.13 7.01 21.53
CA ALA A 353 12.69 8.39 21.46
C ALA A 353 12.91 9.12 22.81
N PRO A 354 13.49 10.33 22.82
CA PRO A 354 13.62 11.13 24.03
C PRO A 354 12.27 11.51 24.65
N PRO A 355 12.13 11.58 25.99
CA PRO A 355 10.88 12.02 26.62
C PRO A 355 10.57 13.49 26.30
N ILE A 356 9.29 13.79 26.05
CA ILE A 356 8.78 15.15 25.83
C ILE A 356 7.91 15.53 27.03
N SER A 357 8.16 16.70 27.62
CA SER A 357 7.23 17.28 28.58
C SER A 357 6.06 17.90 27.83
N SER A 358 4.84 17.44 28.12
CA SER A 358 3.62 18.02 27.55
C SER A 358 3.56 19.54 27.79
N PRO A 359 3.32 20.37 26.74
CA PRO A 359 3.16 21.81 26.91
C PRO A 359 1.86 22.19 27.61
N VAL A 360 0.86 21.31 27.53
CA VAL A 360 -0.48 21.53 28.05
C VAL A 360 -1.08 20.17 28.46
N TYR A 361 -1.93 20.19 29.48
CA TYR A 361 -2.65 19.02 29.97
C TYR A 361 -4.05 19.42 30.42
N TRP A 362 -5.06 18.67 30.00
CA TRP A 362 -6.47 18.88 30.30
C TRP A 362 -7.04 17.67 31.05
N PRO A 363 -6.94 17.65 32.39
CA PRO A 363 -7.33 16.49 33.19
C PRO A 363 -8.77 16.07 32.92
N GLY A 364 -8.95 14.82 32.46
CA GLY A 364 -10.27 14.22 32.24
C GLY A 364 -11.04 14.79 31.04
N TRP A 365 -10.45 15.67 30.25
CA TRP A 365 -11.11 16.26 29.08
C TRP A 365 -10.46 15.78 27.79
N ASP A 366 -11.17 14.91 27.07
CA ASP A 366 -10.77 14.42 25.76
C ASP A 366 -10.82 15.53 24.71
N ILE A 367 -9.73 16.26 24.57
CA ILE A 367 -9.64 17.43 23.70
C ILE A 367 -8.31 17.53 22.94
N ALA A 368 -7.29 16.76 23.29
CA ALA A 368 -6.07 16.71 22.50
C ALA A 368 -6.32 15.94 21.18
N ARG A 369 -5.77 16.41 20.05
CA ARG A 369 -6.10 15.87 18.72
C ARG A 369 -4.89 15.51 17.89
N ALA A 370 -3.84 16.32 17.86
CA ALA A 370 -2.67 16.03 17.04
C ALA A 370 -1.37 16.45 17.73
N LEU A 371 -0.29 15.73 17.43
CA LEU A 371 1.07 15.98 17.89
C LEU A 371 1.99 16.10 16.67
N VAL A 372 2.77 17.18 16.59
CA VAL A 372 3.79 17.35 15.55
C VAL A 372 5.13 17.67 16.19
N VAL A 373 6.14 16.82 15.96
CA VAL A 373 7.53 17.06 16.37
C VAL A 373 8.29 17.68 15.21
N THR A 374 8.78 18.90 15.37
CA THR A 374 9.38 19.67 14.25
C THR A 374 10.90 19.71 14.29
N SER A 375 11.51 19.53 15.47
CA SER A 375 12.96 19.52 15.60
C SER A 375 13.57 18.19 15.14
N ARG A 376 14.74 18.28 14.51
CA ARG A 376 15.48 17.14 13.98
C ARG A 376 16.90 17.08 14.58
N ASP A 377 17.40 15.86 14.80
CA ASP A 377 18.78 15.60 15.22
C ASP A 377 19.77 15.72 14.04
N GLY A 378 21.05 15.46 14.29
CA GLY A 378 22.11 15.53 13.27
C GLY A 378 21.95 14.56 12.11
N ASN A 379 21.10 13.53 12.26
CA ASN A 379 20.76 12.57 11.21
C ASN A 379 19.43 12.92 10.52
N GLY A 380 18.82 14.06 10.86
CA GLY A 380 17.55 14.51 10.29
C GLY A 380 16.33 13.81 10.89
N LEU A 381 16.46 13.05 11.98
CA LEU A 381 15.35 12.34 12.61
C LEU A 381 14.66 13.21 13.66
N PRO A 382 13.33 13.11 13.83
CA PRO A 382 12.61 13.83 14.89
C PRO A 382 13.20 13.56 16.28
N ASP A 383 13.54 14.60 17.04
CA ASP A 383 14.30 14.46 18.30
C ASP A 383 13.57 14.96 19.55
N GLY A 384 12.32 15.42 19.39
CA GLY A 384 11.44 15.83 20.48
C GLY A 384 11.75 17.18 21.12
N ARG A 385 12.83 17.87 20.72
CA ARG A 385 13.20 19.17 21.31
C ARG A 385 12.17 20.28 21.09
N GLN A 386 11.44 20.27 19.99
CA GLN A 386 10.44 21.28 19.62
C GLN A 386 9.26 20.66 18.87
N GLY A 387 8.09 21.28 19.02
CA GLY A 387 6.90 20.93 18.26
C GLY A 387 5.62 21.55 18.83
N TYR A 388 4.48 20.97 18.44
CA TYR A 388 3.15 21.49 18.73
C TYR A 388 2.13 20.40 19.08
N VAL A 389 1.21 20.72 20.00
CA VAL A 389 -0.01 19.96 20.26
C VAL A 389 -1.22 20.75 19.76
N LEU A 390 -2.16 20.09 19.08
CA LEU A 390 -3.45 20.63 18.67
C LEU A 390 -4.55 20.20 19.65
N ASP A 391 -5.41 21.14 20.04
CA ASP A 391 -6.67 20.85 20.72
C ASP A 391 -7.88 20.81 19.76
N GLY A 392 -9.00 20.24 20.21
CA GLY A 392 -10.23 20.05 19.43
C GLY A 392 -10.91 21.34 18.99
N PHE A 393 -10.59 22.49 19.58
CA PHE A 393 -11.13 23.78 19.14
C PHE A 393 -10.24 24.45 18.08
N GLY A 394 -9.08 23.87 17.76
CA GLY A 394 -8.12 24.43 16.81
C GLY A 394 -7.01 25.25 17.47
N GLY A 395 -6.87 25.20 18.79
CA GLY A 395 -5.75 25.83 19.50
C GLY A 395 -4.46 25.04 19.33
N VAL A 396 -3.36 25.75 19.06
CA VAL A 396 -2.03 25.17 18.83
C VAL A 396 -1.09 25.57 19.96
N HIS A 397 -0.47 24.58 20.60
CA HIS A 397 0.30 24.72 21.84
C HIS A 397 1.77 24.32 21.61
N PRO A 398 2.70 25.28 21.46
CA PRO A 398 4.11 25.00 21.22
C PRO A 398 4.84 24.52 22.48
N TRP A 399 5.91 23.72 22.31
CA TRP A 399 6.88 23.43 23.37
C TRP A 399 8.32 23.67 22.92
N GLY A 400 9.26 23.64 23.87
CA GLY A 400 10.69 23.52 23.55
C GLY A 400 11.34 24.74 22.88
N GLY A 401 10.64 25.88 22.87
CA GLY A 401 11.06 27.08 22.16
C GLY A 401 10.65 27.12 20.69
N ALA A 402 9.72 26.25 20.27
CA ALA A 402 9.06 26.39 18.98
C ALA A 402 8.38 27.78 18.88
N PRO A 403 8.41 28.44 17.70
CA PRO A 403 7.73 29.72 17.50
C PRO A 403 6.23 29.64 17.84
N ALA A 404 5.67 30.72 18.38
CA ALA A 404 4.22 30.80 18.55
C ALA A 404 3.55 30.90 17.17
N LEU A 405 2.72 29.92 16.84
CA LEU A 405 1.92 29.93 15.61
C LEU A 405 0.45 30.13 15.96
N HIS A 406 -0.23 30.98 15.18
CA HIS A 406 -1.65 31.25 15.34
C HIS A 406 -2.40 30.68 14.14
N THR A 407 -3.40 29.86 14.40
CA THR A 407 -4.27 29.29 13.38
C THR A 407 -5.20 30.36 12.82
N SER A 408 -5.60 30.19 11.56
CA SER A 408 -6.63 31.03 10.91
C SER A 408 -8.05 30.68 11.36
N VAL A 409 -8.19 29.55 12.07
CA VAL A 409 -9.47 28.97 12.50
C VAL A 409 -9.43 28.57 13.96
N TYR A 410 -10.48 28.97 14.69
CA TYR A 410 -10.71 28.57 16.08
C TYR A 410 -12.21 28.41 16.32
N TRP A 411 -12.64 27.17 16.52
CA TRP A 411 -14.04 26.80 16.71
C TRP A 411 -14.38 26.73 18.19
N LYS A 412 -14.54 27.91 18.79
CA LYS A 412 -14.81 28.04 20.23
C LYS A 412 -15.99 27.17 20.66
N GLY A 413 -15.73 26.21 21.56
CA GLY A 413 -16.76 25.34 22.13
C GLY A 413 -17.19 24.19 21.22
N TRP A 414 -16.55 24.03 20.05
CA TRP A 414 -16.87 22.98 19.11
C TRP A 414 -15.63 22.15 18.81
N ASP A 415 -15.62 20.93 19.36
CA ASP A 415 -14.57 19.96 19.14
C ASP A 415 -14.66 19.36 17.72
N ILE A 416 -13.98 20.03 16.79
CA ILE A 416 -14.02 19.70 15.37
C ILE A 416 -12.64 19.69 14.70
N ALA A 417 -11.60 20.25 15.33
CA ALA A 417 -10.24 20.12 14.83
C ALA A 417 -9.75 18.67 15.03
N ARG A 418 -9.04 18.11 14.05
CA ARG A 418 -8.66 16.68 14.03
C ARG A 418 -7.19 16.45 13.71
N GLY A 419 -6.64 17.18 12.75
CA GLY A 419 -5.24 17.05 12.31
C GLY A 419 -4.50 18.39 12.32
N LEU A 420 -3.19 18.32 12.54
CA LEU A 420 -2.26 19.45 12.45
C LEU A 420 -1.03 18.98 11.68
N GLU A 421 -0.59 19.78 10.73
CA GLU A 421 0.74 19.65 10.11
C GLU A 421 1.43 21.00 10.06
N ILE A 422 2.77 21.00 10.17
CA ILE A 422 3.57 22.24 10.31
C ILE A 422 4.43 22.45 9.08
N HIS A 423 4.31 23.64 8.49
CA HIS A 423 5.19 24.09 7.42
C HIS A 423 6.49 24.64 8.03
N LEU A 424 7.61 24.29 7.40
CA LEU A 424 8.93 24.75 7.77
C LEU A 424 9.47 25.65 6.65
N ASP A 425 10.09 26.76 7.03
CA ASP A 425 10.79 27.63 6.10
C ASP A 425 12.06 26.95 5.52
N ALA A 426 12.73 27.62 4.58
CA ALA A 426 13.94 27.10 3.95
C ALA A 426 15.11 26.86 4.92
N SER A 427 15.04 27.39 6.15
CA SER A 427 16.02 27.17 7.22
C SER A 427 15.61 26.05 8.19
N GLY A 428 14.46 25.40 7.95
CA GLY A 428 13.91 24.35 8.80
C GLY A 428 13.17 24.88 10.04
N ARG A 429 12.79 26.16 10.06
CA ARG A 429 12.05 26.75 11.19
C ARG A 429 10.55 26.75 10.92
N PRO A 430 9.72 26.39 11.91
CA PRO A 430 8.26 26.52 11.78
C PRO A 430 7.82 27.96 11.48
N ASP A 431 7.04 28.17 10.44
CA ASP A 431 6.52 29.49 10.02
C ASP A 431 5.02 29.46 9.61
N GLY A 432 4.37 28.30 9.67
CA GLY A 432 2.95 28.13 9.37
C GLY A 432 2.51 26.67 9.47
N GLY A 433 1.33 26.36 8.97
CA GLY A 433 0.86 24.97 8.90
C GLY A 433 -0.57 24.85 8.38
N TRP A 434 -1.16 23.68 8.63
CA TRP A 434 -2.51 23.32 8.22
C TRP A 434 -3.26 22.66 9.36
N VAL A 435 -4.51 23.08 9.58
CA VAL A 435 -5.44 22.40 10.48
C VAL A 435 -6.49 21.68 9.64
N LEU A 436 -6.74 20.41 9.95
CA LEU A 436 -7.82 19.61 9.38
C LEU A 436 -9.01 19.62 10.34
N ASP A 437 -10.21 19.92 9.82
CA ASP A 437 -11.47 19.72 10.54
C ASP A 437 -12.07 18.32 10.32
N GLY A 438 -12.99 17.92 11.19
CA GLY A 438 -13.62 16.60 11.14
C GLY A 438 -14.47 16.33 9.90
N TRP A 439 -14.85 17.37 9.17
CA TRP A 439 -15.59 17.25 7.91
C TRP A 439 -14.67 17.06 6.71
N GLY A 440 -13.35 17.10 6.89
CA GLY A 440 -12.35 16.92 5.81
C GLY A 440 -11.80 18.22 5.23
N GLY A 441 -12.19 19.38 5.78
CA GLY A 441 -11.71 20.69 5.37
C GLY A 441 -10.31 20.99 5.90
N ILE A 442 -9.44 21.57 5.07
CA ILE A 442 -8.07 21.95 5.45
C ILE A 442 -7.95 23.48 5.46
N HIS A 443 -7.42 24.01 6.56
CA HIS A 443 -7.29 25.43 6.84
C HIS A 443 -5.81 25.81 6.98
N PRO A 444 -5.18 26.41 5.95
CA PRO A 444 -3.81 26.89 6.04
C PRO A 444 -3.69 28.10 6.97
N PHE A 445 -2.54 28.25 7.62
CA PHE A 445 -2.20 29.40 8.45
C PHE A 445 -0.70 29.72 8.37
N GLY A 446 -0.33 30.95 8.78
CA GLY A 446 1.05 31.43 8.67
C GLY A 446 1.51 31.52 7.21
N ALA A 447 2.76 31.13 6.95
CA ALA A 447 3.35 31.13 5.61
C ALA A 447 3.05 29.85 4.79
N ALA A 448 2.25 28.92 5.34
CA ALA A 448 1.94 27.67 4.66
C ALA A 448 1.09 27.91 3.39
N PRO A 449 1.46 27.32 2.24
CA PRO A 449 0.67 27.45 1.02
C PRO A 449 -0.68 26.72 1.15
N PRO A 450 -1.70 27.06 0.33
CA PRO A 450 -2.93 26.28 0.27
C PRO A 450 -2.65 24.80 -0.06
N LEU A 451 -3.34 23.91 0.64
CA LEU A 451 -3.23 22.46 0.44
C LEU A 451 -4.59 21.94 -0.04
N THR A 452 -4.62 21.27 -1.19
CA THR A 452 -5.81 20.57 -1.65
C THR A 452 -6.04 19.33 -0.79
N SER A 453 -7.21 19.22 -0.16
CA SER A 453 -7.54 18.03 0.64
C SER A 453 -7.63 16.80 -0.27
N PRO A 454 -6.96 15.68 0.07
CA PRO A 454 -7.14 14.41 -0.62
C PRO A 454 -8.41 13.67 -0.14
N ALA A 455 -9.16 14.24 0.82
CA ALA A 455 -10.43 13.71 1.30
C ALA A 455 -11.62 14.54 0.79
N ASP A 456 -12.76 13.87 0.62
CA ASP A 456 -14.03 14.55 0.36
C ASP A 456 -14.40 15.43 1.56
N TYR A 457 -14.91 16.63 1.27
CA TYR A 457 -15.50 17.47 2.29
C TYR A 457 -16.96 17.05 2.52
N LEU A 458 -17.26 16.57 3.73
CA LEU A 458 -18.55 16.02 4.12
C LEU A 458 -19.19 16.85 5.25
N PRO A 459 -19.89 17.96 4.91
CA PRO A 459 -20.52 18.82 5.91
C PRO A 459 -21.42 18.06 6.88
N GLY A 460 -21.18 18.28 8.17
CA GLY A 460 -21.92 17.62 9.25
C GLY A 460 -21.51 16.17 9.53
N ARG A 461 -20.41 15.67 8.95
CA ARG A 461 -19.90 14.30 9.19
C ARG A 461 -18.48 14.34 9.74
N ASP A 462 -18.34 14.00 11.01
CA ASP A 462 -17.04 13.91 11.68
C ASP A 462 -16.34 12.57 11.38
N LEU A 463 -15.67 12.52 10.23
CA LEU A 463 -15.08 11.32 9.62
C LEU A 463 -13.59 11.45 9.31
N ALA A 464 -13.04 12.66 9.33
CA ALA A 464 -11.60 12.86 9.23
C ALA A 464 -10.97 12.75 10.62
N LEU A 465 -9.83 12.05 10.75
CA LEU A 465 -9.15 11.82 12.04
C LEU A 465 -7.81 12.54 12.14
N LYS A 466 -7.03 12.54 11.05
CA LYS A 466 -5.68 13.09 11.00
C LYS A 466 -5.32 13.62 9.63
N LEU A 467 -4.45 14.61 9.62
CA LEU A 467 -3.74 15.08 8.44
C LEU A 467 -2.27 14.76 8.66
N HIS A 468 -1.64 14.22 7.63
CA HIS A 468 -0.21 13.97 7.61
C HIS A 468 0.40 14.39 6.28
N ILE A 469 1.69 14.76 6.28
CA ILE A 469 2.47 14.99 5.06
C ILE A 469 3.67 14.06 5.03
N ALA A 470 3.68 13.14 4.05
CA ALA A 470 4.81 12.22 3.85
C ALA A 470 5.39 12.38 2.43
N GLY A 471 6.71 12.51 2.33
CA GLY A 471 7.38 12.78 1.05
C GLY A 471 6.89 14.06 0.34
N GLY A 472 6.42 15.06 1.11
CA GLY A 472 5.82 16.30 0.59
C GLY A 472 4.39 16.14 0.06
N THR A 473 3.78 14.96 0.23
CA THR A 473 2.44 14.66 -0.26
C THR A 473 1.47 14.51 0.92
N PRO A 474 0.34 15.24 0.94
CA PRO A 474 -0.63 15.13 2.02
C PRO A 474 -1.46 13.86 1.92
N TYR A 475 -1.85 13.32 3.08
CA TYR A 475 -2.89 12.32 3.19
C TYR A 475 -3.74 12.54 4.44
N VAL A 476 -4.99 12.12 4.38
CA VAL A 476 -5.95 12.22 5.48
C VAL A 476 -6.27 10.82 5.98
N VAL A 477 -6.09 10.58 7.27
CA VAL A 477 -6.57 9.36 7.92
C VAL A 477 -8.06 9.54 8.17
N ARG A 478 -8.86 8.59 7.69
CA ARG A 478 -10.31 8.57 7.85
C ARG A 478 -10.67 7.66 9.01
N ARG A 479 -11.84 7.91 9.61
CA ARG A 479 -12.46 7.00 10.57
C ARG A 479 -12.62 5.62 9.96
N PHE A 480 -12.51 4.57 10.78
CA PHE A 480 -12.49 3.16 10.36
C PHE A 480 -11.25 2.74 9.52
N GLY A 481 -10.24 3.61 9.42
CA GLY A 481 -8.87 3.21 9.12
C GLY A 481 -8.40 3.31 7.69
N GLY A 482 -9.29 3.67 6.75
CA GLY A 482 -8.86 4.03 5.41
C GLY A 482 -8.09 5.36 5.40
N ILE A 483 -7.16 5.53 4.47
CA ILE A 483 -6.55 6.83 4.16
C ILE A 483 -7.06 7.40 2.83
N SER A 484 -7.07 8.72 2.76
CA SER A 484 -7.31 9.53 1.58
C SER A 484 -5.98 10.08 1.10
N ALA A 485 -5.47 9.60 -0.03
CA ALA A 485 -4.16 9.95 -0.56
C ALA A 485 -4.13 9.86 -2.10
N PRO A 486 -3.27 10.63 -2.79
CA PRO A 486 -3.03 10.42 -4.21
C PRO A 486 -2.26 9.10 -4.43
N PRO A 487 -2.46 8.41 -5.57
CA PRO A 487 -1.78 7.15 -5.87
C PRO A 487 -0.25 7.25 -5.85
N SER A 488 0.31 8.42 -6.15
CA SER A 488 1.74 8.69 -6.14
C SER A 488 2.41 8.56 -4.77
N LEU A 489 1.63 8.57 -3.68
CA LEU A 489 2.17 8.37 -2.33
C LEU A 489 2.72 6.94 -2.16
N GLY A 490 2.06 5.95 -2.77
CA GLY A 490 2.50 4.55 -2.82
C GLY A 490 3.08 3.95 -1.53
N PRO A 491 2.33 3.81 -0.42
CA PRO A 491 2.84 3.13 0.77
C PRO A 491 2.92 1.62 0.54
N SER A 492 3.85 0.95 1.25
CA SER A 492 3.84 -0.50 1.33
C SER A 492 2.84 -0.96 2.39
N TRP A 493 1.87 -1.78 2.01
CA TRP A 493 0.80 -2.29 2.90
C TRP A 493 1.01 -3.75 3.33
N GLN A 494 2.20 -4.32 3.09
CA GLN A 494 2.49 -5.70 3.47
C GLN A 494 2.24 -5.93 4.97
N GLY A 495 1.46 -6.95 5.34
CA GLY A 495 1.13 -7.24 6.73
C GLY A 495 0.17 -6.25 7.41
N TYR A 496 -0.38 -5.26 6.67
CA TYR A 496 -1.44 -4.41 7.18
C TYR A 496 -2.69 -5.26 7.50
N THR A 497 -3.23 -5.06 8.69
CA THR A 497 -4.51 -5.65 9.13
C THR A 497 -5.46 -4.52 9.50
N ASP A 498 -6.70 -4.60 9.06
CA ASP A 498 -7.73 -3.62 9.43
C ASP A 498 -8.58 -4.12 10.62
N TRP A 499 -9.36 -3.24 11.24
CA TRP A 499 -10.15 -3.56 12.44
C TRP A 499 -11.63 -3.80 12.15
N GLY A 500 -11.99 -3.98 10.88
CA GLY A 500 -13.37 -4.06 10.41
C GLY A 500 -14.13 -2.75 10.65
N GLY A 501 -15.44 -2.86 10.90
CA GLY A 501 -16.30 -1.70 11.19
C GLY A 501 -16.12 -1.09 12.59
N ARG A 502 -15.05 -1.44 13.32
CA ARG A 502 -14.80 -0.90 14.67
C ARG A 502 -14.12 0.45 14.59
N ASP A 503 -14.71 1.43 15.26
CA ASP A 503 -14.12 2.76 15.40
C ASP A 503 -13.08 2.78 16.54
N ILE A 504 -11.93 2.16 16.29
CA ILE A 504 -10.83 2.13 17.25
C ILE A 504 -9.52 2.66 16.68
N LEU A 505 -9.39 2.85 15.37
CA LEU A 505 -8.21 3.49 14.79
C LEU A 505 -8.20 4.99 15.12
N ARG A 506 -7.05 5.50 15.52
CA ARG A 506 -6.87 6.93 15.88
C ARG A 506 -5.80 7.62 15.05
N ASP A 507 -4.80 6.89 14.57
CA ASP A 507 -3.77 7.43 13.69
C ASP A 507 -3.16 6.35 12.78
N THR A 508 -2.66 6.77 11.61
CA THR A 508 -1.88 5.96 10.68
C THR A 508 -0.73 6.81 10.18
N VAL A 509 0.50 6.45 10.55
CA VAL A 509 1.71 7.18 10.16
C VAL A 509 2.47 6.36 9.13
N LEU A 510 2.74 6.95 7.98
CA LEU A 510 3.54 6.35 6.90
C LEU A 510 5.01 6.70 7.05
N VAL A 511 5.89 5.70 6.96
CA VAL A 511 7.34 5.87 7.01
C VAL A 511 7.91 5.65 5.62
N ASN A 512 8.63 6.66 5.12
CA ASN A 512 9.28 6.70 3.81
C ASN A 512 8.44 6.06 2.69
N PRO A 513 7.21 6.53 2.40
CA PRO A 513 6.35 5.95 1.36
C PRO A 513 6.92 6.19 -0.05
N GLY A 514 6.44 5.45 -1.05
CA GLY A 514 6.98 5.42 -2.42
C GLY A 514 7.47 4.04 -2.87
N ASP A 515 6.78 3.00 -2.42
CA ASP A 515 6.99 1.60 -2.80
C ASP A 515 7.06 1.50 -4.33
N PRO A 516 8.09 0.85 -4.90
CA PRO A 516 8.21 0.69 -6.36
C PRO A 516 7.06 -0.11 -6.98
N ALA A 517 6.31 -0.88 -6.17
CA ALA A 517 5.14 -1.64 -6.59
C ALA A 517 3.93 -1.34 -5.67
N PRO A 518 3.38 -0.12 -5.70
CA PRO A 518 2.37 0.29 -4.75
C PRO A 518 1.05 -0.44 -5.00
N VAL A 519 0.42 -0.88 -3.91
CA VAL A 519 -0.92 -1.47 -3.92
C VAL A 519 -1.91 -0.56 -3.20
N ALA A 520 -3.20 -0.73 -3.48
CA ALA A 520 -4.24 -0.08 -2.70
C ALA A 520 -4.20 -0.57 -1.24
N GLN A 521 -4.56 0.30 -0.30
CA GLN A 521 -4.67 -0.07 1.10
C GLN A 521 -5.70 -1.21 1.25
N PRO A 522 -5.37 -2.31 1.95
CA PRO A 522 -6.29 -3.40 2.17
C PRO A 522 -7.29 -3.04 3.28
N VAL A 523 -8.38 -2.35 2.90
CA VAL A 523 -9.50 -2.00 3.78
C VAL A 523 -10.60 -3.06 3.63
N SER A 524 -11.10 -3.63 4.73
CA SER A 524 -12.16 -4.64 4.67
C SER A 524 -13.50 -4.05 4.24
N LEU A 525 -14.37 -4.94 3.74
CA LEU A 525 -15.75 -4.59 3.43
C LEU A 525 -16.49 -4.01 4.65
N ALA A 526 -16.24 -4.55 5.86
CA ALA A 526 -16.88 -4.07 7.08
C ALA A 526 -16.47 -2.64 7.43
N ALA A 527 -15.18 -2.30 7.30
CA ALA A 527 -14.69 -0.94 7.47
C ALA A 527 -15.27 0.01 6.40
N GLY A 528 -15.29 -0.42 5.14
CA GLY A 528 -15.88 0.35 4.05
C GLY A 528 -17.39 0.62 4.24
N VAL A 529 -18.14 -0.37 4.71
CA VAL A 529 -19.57 -0.22 5.03
C VAL A 529 -19.77 0.73 6.21
N ALA A 530 -19.01 0.57 7.30
CA ALA A 530 -19.12 1.45 8.47
C ALA A 530 -18.83 2.92 8.12
N TYR A 531 -17.78 3.16 7.32
CA TYR A 531 -17.47 4.50 6.82
C TYR A 531 -18.62 5.09 6.00
N ARG A 532 -19.16 4.33 5.03
CA ARG A 532 -20.30 4.79 4.22
C ARG A 532 -21.54 5.05 5.05
N MET A 533 -21.92 4.14 5.94
CA MET A 533 -23.09 4.32 6.81
C MET A 533 -23.03 5.61 7.64
N GLN A 534 -21.84 6.00 8.08
CA GLN A 534 -21.68 7.23 8.84
C GLN A 534 -21.54 8.46 7.94
N ALA A 535 -20.98 8.33 6.73
CA ALA A 535 -21.01 9.39 5.72
C ALA A 535 -22.45 9.70 5.27
N ASP A 536 -23.28 8.67 5.13
CA ASP A 536 -24.60 8.70 4.52
C ASP A 536 -25.74 8.91 5.54
N ARG A 537 -25.47 9.63 6.65
CA ARG A 537 -26.49 10.02 7.65
C ARG A 537 -26.99 11.44 7.43
N HIS A 538 -27.86 11.66 6.44
CA HIS A 538 -28.31 12.99 6.05
C HIS A 538 -29.82 13.18 6.20
N ARG A 539 -30.25 14.31 6.77
CA ARG A 539 -31.63 14.79 6.66
C ARG A 539 -31.61 16.24 6.18
N MET A 540 -32.24 16.47 5.04
CA MET A 540 -32.46 17.80 4.49
C MET A 540 -33.55 18.52 5.28
N TRP A 541 -33.44 19.84 5.37
CA TRP A 541 -34.58 20.64 5.79
C TRP A 541 -35.59 20.70 4.65
N ALA A 542 -36.86 20.42 4.94
CA ALA A 542 -37.97 20.61 4.03
C ALA A 542 -39.16 21.18 4.83
N PRO A 543 -39.98 22.08 4.25
CA PRO A 543 -41.22 22.50 4.89
C PRO A 543 -42.24 21.35 4.93
N ALA A 544 -43.03 21.30 5.99
CA ALA A 544 -44.17 20.39 6.11
C ALA A 544 -45.31 20.88 5.20
N ILE A 545 -45.29 20.45 3.94
CA ILE A 545 -46.28 20.81 2.93
C ILE A 545 -47.36 19.76 2.90
N GLN A 546 -48.61 20.19 3.04
CA GLN A 546 -49.79 19.40 2.74
C GLN A 546 -50.30 19.76 1.34
N GLN A 547 -50.77 18.76 0.61
CA GLN A 547 -51.34 18.91 -0.72
C GLN A 547 -52.59 19.83 -0.69
N SER A 548 -52.76 20.65 -1.71
CA SER A 548 -53.79 21.70 -1.74
C SER A 548 -55.09 21.31 -2.44
N HIS A 549 -55.04 20.26 -3.26
CA HIS A 549 -56.16 19.66 -3.97
C HIS A 549 -56.33 18.19 -3.55
N ALA A 550 -57.38 17.54 -4.04
CA ALA A 550 -57.66 16.14 -3.66
C ALA A 550 -56.61 15.16 -4.22
N LEU A 551 -56.05 15.46 -5.39
CA LEU A 551 -55.15 14.57 -6.14
C LEU A 551 -53.88 15.28 -6.62
N ASP A 552 -53.35 16.28 -5.91
CA ASP A 552 -52.11 17.01 -6.28
C ASP A 552 -50.86 16.54 -5.52
N CYS A 553 -50.82 15.29 -5.07
CA CYS A 553 -49.73 14.77 -4.24
C CYS A 553 -48.35 14.91 -4.91
N GLU A 554 -48.23 14.72 -6.23
CA GLU A 554 -46.97 14.85 -6.97
C GLU A 554 -46.51 16.31 -7.06
N ALA A 555 -47.47 17.23 -7.23
CA ALA A 555 -47.18 18.66 -7.25
C ALA A 555 -46.76 19.16 -5.86
N ALA A 556 -47.43 18.67 -4.81
CA ALA A 556 -47.07 18.94 -3.42
C ALA A 556 -45.67 18.38 -3.08
N ALA A 557 -45.40 17.13 -3.46
CA ALA A 557 -44.13 16.46 -3.23
C ALA A 557 -42.97 17.14 -3.98
N LEU A 558 -43.20 17.56 -5.23
CA LEU A 558 -42.20 18.34 -5.97
C LEU A 558 -41.97 19.71 -5.33
N THR A 559 -43.03 20.38 -4.85
CA THR A 559 -42.91 21.66 -4.15
C THR A 559 -42.02 21.52 -2.90
N ALA A 560 -42.20 20.45 -2.13
CA ALA A 560 -41.36 20.17 -0.97
C ALA A 560 -39.91 19.84 -1.35
N ALA A 561 -39.69 19.06 -2.42
CA ALA A 561 -38.35 18.75 -2.94
C ALA A 561 -37.61 20.02 -3.40
N LEU A 562 -38.29 20.90 -4.13
CA LEU A 562 -37.74 22.19 -4.57
C LEU A 562 -37.42 23.10 -3.37
N ALA A 563 -38.30 23.15 -2.37
CA ALA A 563 -38.08 23.93 -1.16
C ALA A 563 -36.87 23.43 -0.34
N ALA A 564 -36.65 22.12 -0.27
CA ALA A 564 -35.44 21.54 0.32
C ALA A 564 -34.16 21.93 -0.43
N ARG A 565 -34.28 22.28 -1.72
CA ARG A 565 -33.22 22.88 -2.53
C ARG A 565 -33.30 24.42 -2.59
N GLY A 566 -34.02 25.05 -1.67
CA GLY A 566 -34.10 26.51 -1.55
C GLY A 566 -34.87 27.21 -2.68
N VAL A 567 -35.71 26.50 -3.42
CA VAL A 567 -36.57 27.06 -4.47
C VAL A 567 -38.01 27.05 -3.98
N SER A 568 -38.65 28.23 -3.98
CA SER A 568 -40.05 28.38 -3.55
C SER A 568 -40.96 28.52 -4.76
N VAL A 569 -41.90 27.58 -4.90
CA VAL A 569 -42.97 27.58 -5.91
C VAL A 569 -44.29 27.19 -5.23
N THR A 570 -45.42 27.42 -5.91
CA THR A 570 -46.72 26.93 -5.45
C THR A 570 -47.08 25.61 -6.14
N GLN A 571 -47.97 24.83 -5.53
CA GLN A 571 -48.48 23.59 -6.11
C GLN A 571 -49.24 23.87 -7.43
N ASP A 572 -50.05 24.94 -7.46
CA ASP A 572 -50.68 25.46 -8.69
C ASP A 572 -49.68 25.79 -9.80
N TRP A 573 -48.52 26.37 -9.45
CA TRP A 573 -47.49 26.68 -10.43
C TRP A 573 -46.92 25.39 -11.05
N VAL A 574 -46.69 24.37 -10.22
CA VAL A 574 -46.23 23.05 -10.65
C VAL A 574 -47.27 22.38 -11.56
N LEU A 575 -48.55 22.35 -11.15
CA LEU A 575 -49.66 21.84 -11.97
C LEU A 575 -49.75 22.55 -13.32
N GLY A 576 -49.53 23.87 -13.34
CA GLY A 576 -49.47 24.68 -14.55
C GLY A 576 -48.31 24.32 -15.49
N GLN A 577 -47.20 23.75 -14.99
CA GLN A 577 -46.11 23.25 -15.83
C GLN A 577 -46.41 21.87 -16.45
N ILE A 578 -47.24 21.07 -15.78
CA ILE A 578 -47.51 19.68 -16.13
C ILE A 578 -48.63 19.59 -17.17
N GLY A 579 -49.66 20.42 -17.05
CA GLY A 579 -50.89 20.32 -17.86
C GLY A 579 -51.76 19.11 -17.46
N ALA A 580 -52.94 18.97 -18.10
CA ALA A 580 -53.88 17.89 -17.78
C ALA A 580 -54.60 17.35 -19.01
N ASP A 581 -54.89 16.04 -19.00
CA ASP A 581 -55.80 15.34 -19.89
C ASP A 581 -57.15 15.12 -19.20
N ALA A 582 -58.11 15.99 -19.51
CA ALA A 582 -59.44 15.96 -18.91
C ALA A 582 -60.41 14.93 -19.54
N ARG A 583 -59.94 14.07 -20.47
CA ARG A 583 -60.80 13.04 -21.07
C ARG A 583 -61.24 12.05 -19.99
N GLN A 584 -62.53 11.69 -20.01
CA GLN A 584 -63.09 10.71 -19.08
C GLN A 584 -62.55 9.29 -19.38
N PRO A 585 -62.39 8.43 -18.36
CA PRO A 585 -61.96 7.06 -18.56
C PRO A 585 -63.02 6.23 -19.28
N VAL A 586 -62.56 5.20 -19.98
CA VAL A 586 -63.40 4.12 -20.52
C VAL A 586 -63.25 2.93 -19.59
N THR A 587 -64.37 2.46 -19.07
CA THR A 587 -64.45 1.27 -18.23
C THR A 587 -65.04 0.09 -18.98
N ASP A 588 -64.71 -1.13 -18.56
CA ASP A 588 -65.39 -2.34 -19.01
C ASP A 588 -66.78 -2.51 -18.34
N GLY A 589 -67.50 -3.59 -18.70
CA GLY A 589 -68.81 -3.91 -18.11
C GLY A 589 -68.78 -4.29 -16.63
N ARG A 590 -67.61 -4.27 -15.97
CA ARG A 590 -67.42 -4.51 -14.54
C ARG A 590 -66.92 -3.26 -13.80
N GLY A 591 -66.77 -2.13 -14.50
CA GLY A 591 -66.27 -0.88 -13.92
C GLY A 591 -64.74 -0.80 -13.84
N THR A 592 -63.99 -1.70 -14.50
CA THR A 592 -62.53 -1.64 -14.54
C THR A 592 -62.08 -0.64 -15.61
N ILE A 593 -61.18 0.28 -15.29
CA ILE A 593 -60.61 1.20 -16.29
C ILE A 593 -59.80 0.40 -17.31
N ILE A 594 -60.17 0.50 -18.58
CA ILE A 594 -59.47 -0.14 -19.71
C ILE A 594 -58.74 0.87 -20.60
N ARG A 595 -59.14 2.15 -20.57
CA ARG A 595 -58.48 3.22 -21.32
C ARG A 595 -58.66 4.58 -20.68
N TRP A 596 -57.59 5.33 -20.53
CA TRP A 596 -57.61 6.71 -20.00
C TRP A 596 -56.39 7.52 -20.50
N GLY A 597 -56.08 8.65 -19.87
CA GLY A 597 -54.91 9.47 -20.17
C GLY A 597 -53.58 8.76 -19.89
N ASP A 598 -52.49 9.29 -20.45
CA ASP A 598 -51.13 8.83 -20.13
C ASP A 598 -50.49 9.76 -19.06
N PRO A 599 -50.29 9.28 -17.82
CA PRO A 599 -49.68 10.06 -16.75
C PRO A 599 -48.21 10.41 -17.04
N ASN A 600 -47.54 9.75 -17.99
CA ASN A 600 -46.20 10.13 -18.42
C ASN A 600 -46.17 11.40 -19.29
N LEU A 601 -47.34 11.86 -19.77
CA LEU A 601 -47.46 13.05 -20.63
C LEU A 601 -48.05 14.27 -19.90
N GLY A 602 -48.83 14.05 -18.85
CA GLY A 602 -49.45 15.11 -18.05
C GLY A 602 -50.40 14.52 -17.00
N PHE A 603 -51.05 15.39 -16.21
CA PHE A 603 -52.00 14.95 -15.20
C PHE A 603 -53.24 14.30 -15.83
N VAL A 604 -53.72 13.19 -15.28
CA VAL A 604 -54.86 12.46 -15.84
C VAL A 604 -56.14 12.76 -15.04
N GLY A 605 -57.11 13.38 -15.69
CA GLY A 605 -58.42 13.77 -15.12
C GLY A 605 -58.41 15.10 -14.36
N ASP A 606 -59.31 15.24 -13.37
CA ASP A 606 -59.47 16.44 -12.55
C ASP A 606 -58.68 16.32 -11.24
N VAL A 607 -57.80 17.29 -10.97
CA VAL A 607 -56.98 17.35 -9.74
C VAL A 607 -57.83 17.53 -8.46
N ASN A 608 -59.07 18.03 -8.60
CA ASN A 608 -60.05 18.12 -7.52
C ASN A 608 -61.00 16.91 -7.49
N GLY A 609 -60.74 15.90 -8.32
CA GLY A 609 -61.54 14.71 -8.44
C GLY A 609 -61.27 13.67 -7.35
N SER A 610 -61.49 12.42 -7.70
CA SER A 610 -61.40 11.25 -6.82
C SER A 610 -61.00 10.04 -7.65
N GLU A 611 -59.89 9.39 -7.28
CA GLU A 611 -59.47 8.15 -7.95
C GLU A 611 -60.48 7.02 -7.79
N PRO A 612 -61.05 6.74 -6.59
CA PRO A 612 -62.03 5.66 -6.44
C PRO A 612 -63.34 5.88 -7.22
N HIS A 613 -63.56 7.07 -7.77
CA HIS A 613 -64.73 7.43 -8.58
C HIS A 613 -64.34 7.78 -10.02
N ASP A 614 -63.12 7.43 -10.45
CA ASP A 614 -62.64 7.55 -11.83
C ASP A 614 -62.75 8.98 -12.43
N THR A 615 -62.59 10.01 -11.60
CA THR A 615 -62.69 11.43 -12.05
C THR A 615 -61.32 12.11 -12.20
N GLY A 616 -60.30 11.58 -11.52
CA GLY A 616 -58.90 11.98 -11.61
C GLY A 616 -57.99 10.86 -11.11
N TYR A 617 -56.73 10.88 -11.52
CA TYR A 617 -55.71 9.92 -11.13
C TYR A 617 -54.49 10.67 -10.59
N GLY A 618 -53.58 11.04 -11.49
CA GLY A 618 -52.27 11.55 -11.13
C GLY A 618 -51.39 11.79 -12.36
N VAL A 619 -50.10 11.93 -12.13
CA VAL A 619 -49.04 12.17 -13.11
C VAL A 619 -47.77 11.41 -12.71
N TYR A 620 -47.00 10.95 -13.69
CA TYR A 620 -45.76 10.19 -13.45
C TYR A 620 -44.51 11.05 -13.55
N GLN A 621 -43.35 10.40 -13.42
CA GLN A 621 -42.06 11.06 -13.25
C GLN A 621 -41.69 12.08 -14.33
N ALA A 622 -42.09 11.90 -15.59
CA ALA A 622 -41.51 12.69 -16.68
C ALA A 622 -41.96 14.15 -16.65
N PRO A 623 -43.26 14.48 -16.51
CA PRO A 623 -43.70 15.86 -16.34
C PRO A 623 -43.21 16.48 -15.03
N ILE A 624 -43.11 15.71 -13.94
CA ILE A 624 -42.57 16.17 -12.66
C ILE A 624 -41.08 16.57 -12.79
N ALA A 625 -40.26 15.76 -13.44
CA ALA A 625 -38.87 16.10 -13.71
C ALA A 625 -38.73 17.31 -14.64
N ALA A 626 -39.65 17.48 -15.60
CA ALA A 626 -39.69 18.66 -16.46
C ALA A 626 -40.03 19.93 -15.67
N ALA A 627 -41.02 19.87 -14.77
CA ALA A 627 -41.41 20.98 -13.90
C ALA A 627 -40.27 21.38 -12.94
N ALA A 628 -39.53 20.41 -12.39
CA ALA A 628 -38.34 20.67 -11.57
C ALA A 628 -37.26 21.44 -12.36
N ARG A 629 -37.05 21.08 -13.63
CA ARG A 629 -36.14 21.79 -14.55
C ARG A 629 -36.63 23.19 -14.90
N ALA A 630 -37.94 23.34 -15.12
CA ALA A 630 -38.56 24.65 -15.34
C ALA A 630 -38.39 25.58 -14.12
N ALA A 631 -38.32 25.02 -12.91
CA ALA A 631 -38.04 25.75 -11.67
C ALA A 631 -36.54 26.09 -11.47
N GLY A 632 -35.68 25.76 -12.44
CA GLY A 632 -34.25 26.09 -12.43
C GLY A 632 -33.36 25.08 -11.69
N ARG A 633 -33.85 23.85 -11.43
CA ARG A 633 -33.06 22.77 -10.81
C ARG A 633 -32.75 21.65 -11.78
N SER A 634 -31.65 20.95 -11.56
CA SER A 634 -31.39 19.72 -12.32
C SER A 634 -32.26 18.61 -11.75
N ALA A 635 -32.88 17.82 -12.63
CA ALA A 635 -33.70 16.69 -12.20
C ALA A 635 -33.53 15.49 -13.11
N VAL A 636 -33.59 14.29 -12.52
CA VAL A 636 -33.58 13.01 -13.24
C VAL A 636 -34.78 12.20 -12.76
N GLY A 637 -35.74 11.99 -13.67
CA GLY A 637 -36.91 11.17 -13.45
C GLY A 637 -36.79 9.85 -14.23
N ALA A 638 -37.12 8.74 -13.59
CA ALA A 638 -37.16 7.43 -14.23
C ALA A 638 -38.01 6.43 -13.42
N THR A 639 -38.45 5.37 -14.09
CA THR A 639 -38.79 4.09 -13.45
C THR A 639 -37.57 3.18 -13.43
N GLY A 640 -37.56 2.19 -12.53
CA GLY A 640 -36.49 1.21 -12.42
C GLY A 640 -35.24 1.72 -11.72
N TRP A 641 -35.36 2.73 -10.85
CA TRP A 641 -34.24 3.13 -9.99
C TRP A 641 -33.74 1.93 -9.19
N ASP A 642 -32.42 1.81 -9.07
CA ASP A 642 -31.83 1.01 -7.99
C ASP A 642 -32.14 1.73 -6.66
N PRO A 643 -32.87 1.09 -5.73
CA PRO A 643 -33.22 1.72 -4.46
C PRO A 643 -32.00 2.17 -3.65
N TRP A 644 -30.86 1.49 -3.81
CA TRP A 644 -29.61 1.92 -3.16
C TRP A 644 -29.01 3.17 -3.82
N ALA A 645 -29.05 3.26 -5.16
CA ALA A 645 -28.64 4.48 -5.85
C ALA A 645 -29.52 5.68 -5.48
N LEU A 646 -30.81 5.46 -5.20
CA LEU A 646 -31.69 6.51 -4.70
C LEU A 646 -31.29 6.99 -3.29
N LEU A 647 -30.94 6.05 -2.39
CA LEU A 647 -30.40 6.39 -1.06
C LEU A 647 -29.15 7.27 -1.17
N ASP A 648 -28.23 6.91 -2.07
CA ASP A 648 -27.00 7.65 -2.30
C ASP A 648 -27.28 9.11 -2.74
N GLU A 649 -28.28 9.33 -3.60
CA GLU A 649 -28.69 10.68 -3.99
C GLU A 649 -29.24 11.48 -2.79
N VAL A 650 -30.08 10.86 -1.97
CA VAL A 650 -30.61 11.49 -0.75
C VAL A 650 -29.49 11.78 0.25
N ALA A 651 -28.50 10.89 0.38
CA ALA A 651 -27.32 11.09 1.23
C ALA A 651 -26.46 12.29 0.77
N ARG A 652 -26.41 12.55 -0.55
CA ARG A 652 -25.75 13.72 -1.15
C ARG A 652 -26.55 15.03 -1.01
N GLY A 653 -27.74 14.99 -0.41
CA GLY A 653 -28.60 16.15 -0.22
C GLY A 653 -29.47 16.48 -1.43
N HIS A 654 -29.77 15.48 -2.27
CA HIS A 654 -30.74 15.59 -3.35
C HIS A 654 -32.07 14.93 -2.93
N PRO A 655 -33.15 15.70 -2.68
CA PRO A 655 -34.45 15.12 -2.36
C PRO A 655 -35.03 14.39 -3.57
N ALA A 656 -35.84 13.37 -3.30
CA ALA A 656 -36.48 12.59 -4.36
C ALA A 656 -37.99 12.54 -4.17
N VAL A 657 -38.75 12.81 -5.23
CA VAL A 657 -40.18 12.48 -5.29
C VAL A 657 -40.31 11.03 -5.71
N ILE A 658 -41.09 10.23 -4.98
CA ILE A 658 -41.34 8.82 -5.29
C ILE A 658 -42.84 8.52 -5.30
N TRP A 659 -43.22 7.45 -6.01
CA TRP A 659 -44.60 6.96 -6.10
C TRP A 659 -44.76 5.70 -5.25
N VAL A 660 -45.80 5.69 -4.41
CA VAL A 660 -46.12 4.67 -3.42
C VAL A 660 -47.64 4.53 -3.28
N ASP A 661 -48.10 3.63 -2.42
CA ASP A 661 -49.51 3.58 -1.99
C ASP A 661 -49.70 4.42 -0.72
N THR A 662 -50.86 5.05 -0.57
CA THR A 662 -51.23 5.82 0.64
C THR A 662 -51.08 5.05 1.96
N THR A 663 -51.13 3.71 1.94
CA THR A 663 -50.94 2.86 3.12
C THR A 663 -49.47 2.61 3.48
N PHE A 664 -48.51 2.98 2.62
CA PHE A 664 -47.09 2.63 2.73
C PHE A 664 -46.84 1.10 2.81
N GLU A 665 -47.70 0.32 2.17
CA GLU A 665 -47.55 -1.11 1.97
C GLU A 665 -47.49 -1.45 0.46
N PRO A 666 -46.95 -2.61 0.07
CA PRO A 666 -46.95 -3.02 -1.32
C PRO A 666 -48.37 -3.22 -1.86
N VAL A 667 -48.69 -2.54 -2.97
CA VAL A 667 -49.95 -2.65 -3.69
C VAL A 667 -49.74 -3.31 -5.08
N PRO A 668 -50.63 -4.21 -5.52
CA PRO A 668 -50.58 -4.78 -6.87
C PRO A 668 -50.99 -3.77 -7.94
N MET A 669 -50.30 -3.77 -9.08
CA MET A 669 -50.60 -2.91 -10.22
C MET A 669 -51.63 -3.54 -11.16
N HIS A 670 -52.60 -2.73 -11.59
CA HIS A 670 -53.46 -2.94 -12.74
C HIS A 670 -52.89 -2.23 -13.98
N THR A 671 -53.55 -2.36 -15.13
CA THR A 671 -53.15 -1.65 -16.34
C THR A 671 -54.33 -1.10 -17.12
N TRP A 672 -54.21 0.11 -17.69
CA TRP A 672 -55.06 0.57 -18.79
C TRP A 672 -54.22 0.87 -20.03
N THR A 673 -54.88 0.95 -21.19
CA THR A 673 -54.23 1.37 -22.44
C THR A 673 -54.52 2.84 -22.68
N ALA A 674 -53.49 3.69 -22.74
CA ALA A 674 -53.64 5.11 -23.01
C ALA A 674 -54.15 5.41 -24.43
N TRP A 675 -54.51 6.66 -24.70
CA TRP A 675 -55.06 7.06 -25.99
C TRP A 675 -54.13 6.85 -27.18
N ASP A 676 -52.82 6.93 -26.95
CA ASP A 676 -51.73 6.69 -27.92
C ASP A 676 -51.29 5.22 -28.00
N GLY A 677 -51.89 4.35 -27.19
CA GLY A 677 -51.60 2.92 -27.15
C GLY A 677 -50.55 2.50 -26.10
N ALA A 678 -50.01 3.44 -25.31
CA ALA A 678 -49.13 3.08 -24.20
C ALA A 678 -49.86 2.24 -23.13
N VAL A 679 -49.21 1.23 -22.57
CA VAL A 679 -49.77 0.44 -21.46
C VAL A 679 -49.30 1.06 -20.16
N ILE A 680 -50.26 1.53 -19.36
CA ILE A 680 -50.01 2.29 -18.15
C ILE A 680 -50.28 1.42 -16.93
N PRO A 681 -49.28 1.09 -16.11
CA PRO A 681 -49.52 0.48 -14.80
C PRO A 681 -50.19 1.51 -13.89
N TYR A 682 -51.16 1.09 -13.07
CA TYR A 682 -51.83 1.96 -12.10
C TYR A 682 -52.32 1.16 -10.88
N ALA A 683 -52.56 1.85 -9.77
CA ALA A 683 -53.31 1.33 -8.64
C ALA A 683 -54.20 2.45 -8.08
N ILE A 684 -55.33 2.09 -7.48
CA ILE A 684 -56.15 3.05 -6.73
C ILE A 684 -55.52 3.23 -5.35
N GLY A 685 -55.37 4.47 -4.89
CA GLY A 685 -54.56 4.79 -3.72
C GLY A 685 -53.12 5.15 -4.08
N GLU A 686 -52.85 5.51 -5.34
CA GLU A 686 -51.57 6.06 -5.76
C GLU A 686 -51.27 7.32 -4.94
N HIS A 687 -50.00 7.47 -4.58
CA HIS A 687 -49.53 8.59 -3.76
C HIS A 687 -48.09 8.93 -4.07
N ALA A 688 -47.79 10.22 -4.12
CA ALA A 688 -46.43 10.70 -4.21
C ALA A 688 -45.96 11.42 -2.95
N VAL A 689 -44.72 11.15 -2.57
CA VAL A 689 -44.10 11.66 -1.34
C VAL A 689 -42.67 12.12 -1.60
N THR A 690 -42.14 12.97 -0.73
CA THR A 690 -40.76 13.47 -0.85
C THR A 690 -39.84 12.76 0.13
N VAL A 691 -38.85 12.02 -0.37
CA VAL A 691 -37.76 11.48 0.44
C VAL A 691 -36.77 12.60 0.75
N VAL A 692 -36.54 12.85 2.04
CA VAL A 692 -35.72 13.98 2.54
C VAL A 692 -34.60 13.56 3.48
N GLY A 693 -34.49 12.28 3.81
CA GLY A 693 -33.39 11.83 4.65
C GLY A 693 -33.16 10.34 4.67
N VAL A 694 -31.93 9.99 5.00
CA VAL A 694 -31.42 8.65 5.22
C VAL A 694 -30.60 8.66 6.51
N ASP A 695 -30.86 7.70 7.37
CA ASP A 695 -30.01 7.38 8.52
C ASP A 695 -29.59 5.93 8.39
N ALA A 696 -28.47 5.71 7.71
CA ALA A 696 -27.94 4.37 7.45
C ALA A 696 -27.46 3.66 8.74
N VAL A 697 -27.17 4.41 9.81
CA VAL A 697 -26.83 3.85 11.13
C VAL A 697 -28.08 3.29 11.81
N ALA A 698 -29.18 4.05 11.78
CA ALA A 698 -30.48 3.59 12.28
C ALA A 698 -31.16 2.60 11.32
N GLY A 699 -30.67 2.49 10.08
CA GLY A 699 -31.28 1.69 9.02
C GLY A 699 -32.63 2.25 8.57
N THR A 700 -32.78 3.59 8.51
CA THR A 700 -34.07 4.25 8.25
C THR A 700 -34.05 5.29 7.14
N MET A 701 -35.21 5.51 6.53
CA MET A 701 -35.50 6.56 5.55
C MET A 701 -36.57 7.50 6.10
N THR A 702 -36.40 8.81 5.92
CA THR A 702 -37.38 9.82 6.29
C THR A 702 -38.00 10.44 5.03
N LEU A 703 -39.33 10.44 4.96
CA LEU A 703 -40.11 11.05 3.90
C LEU A 703 -41.11 12.07 4.45
N LEU A 704 -41.50 13.03 3.62
CA LEU A 704 -42.65 13.90 3.85
C LEU A 704 -43.86 13.28 3.15
N ASP A 705 -44.83 12.86 3.93
CA ASP A 705 -46.16 12.48 3.45
C ASP A 705 -47.00 13.76 3.26
N VAL A 706 -47.21 14.12 2.01
CA VAL A 706 -47.90 15.36 1.64
C VAL A 706 -49.42 15.28 1.73
N ALA A 707 -50.02 14.09 1.88
CA ALA A 707 -51.46 13.98 2.11
C ALA A 707 -51.86 14.60 3.45
N GLU A 708 -50.99 14.43 4.47
CA GLU A 708 -51.18 14.95 5.82
C GLU A 708 -50.21 16.08 6.19
N GLY A 709 -49.17 16.32 5.38
CA GLY A 709 -48.11 17.28 5.69
C GLY A 709 -47.22 16.85 6.86
N VAL A 710 -46.98 15.55 7.03
CA VAL A 710 -46.23 14.99 8.16
C VAL A 710 -44.99 14.22 7.71
N PHE A 711 -43.92 14.29 8.51
CA PHE A 711 -42.74 13.47 8.27
C PHE A 711 -42.95 12.06 8.84
N ARG A 712 -42.72 11.04 8.02
CA ARG A 712 -42.72 9.63 8.42
C ARG A 712 -41.34 9.04 8.27
N THR A 713 -40.98 8.11 9.15
CA THR A 713 -39.71 7.40 9.12
C THR A 713 -39.96 5.91 9.07
N PHE A 714 -39.32 5.23 8.12
CA PHE A 714 -39.46 3.80 7.86
C PHE A 714 -38.11 3.12 7.94
N SER A 715 -38.08 1.83 8.25
CA SER A 715 -36.87 1.04 8.02
C SER A 715 -36.55 1.00 6.52
N ILE A 716 -35.27 0.90 6.14
CA ILE A 716 -34.84 0.77 4.74
C ILE A 716 -35.53 -0.43 4.08
N ALA A 717 -35.69 -1.54 4.81
CA ALA A 717 -36.36 -2.73 4.30
C ALA A 717 -37.85 -2.48 3.99
N GLN A 718 -38.58 -1.81 4.88
CA GLN A 718 -39.98 -1.46 4.63
C GLN A 718 -40.09 -0.45 3.48
N PHE A 719 -39.20 0.55 3.43
CA PHE A 719 -39.13 1.51 2.34
C PHE A 719 -38.96 0.83 0.98
N PHE A 720 -38.00 -0.08 0.83
CA PHE A 720 -37.80 -0.83 -0.42
C PHE A 720 -39.02 -1.67 -0.80
N SER A 721 -39.72 -2.22 0.19
CA SER A 721 -40.91 -3.04 -0.05
C SER A 721 -42.00 -2.24 -0.78
N PHE A 722 -42.44 -1.11 -0.22
CA PHE A 722 -43.51 -0.32 -0.83
C PHE A 722 -43.05 0.50 -2.06
N PHE A 723 -41.78 0.93 -2.11
CA PHE A 723 -41.22 1.68 -3.25
C PHE A 723 -41.23 0.85 -4.54
N SER A 724 -41.16 -0.48 -4.41
CA SER A 724 -41.16 -1.40 -5.55
C SER A 724 -42.49 -1.46 -6.32
N SER A 725 -43.61 -1.09 -5.70
CA SER A 725 -44.95 -1.21 -6.30
C SER A 725 -45.09 -0.44 -7.61
N PHE A 726 -44.60 0.81 -7.67
CA PHE A 726 -44.62 1.63 -8.88
C PHE A 726 -43.35 1.46 -9.73
N GLY A 727 -42.70 0.29 -9.62
CA GLY A 727 -41.50 -0.04 -10.38
C GLY A 727 -40.30 0.83 -10.01
N ASN A 728 -40.12 1.16 -8.73
CA ASN A 728 -39.05 2.05 -8.24
C ASN A 728 -39.04 3.41 -8.98
N MET A 729 -40.20 4.03 -9.14
CA MET A 729 -40.33 5.32 -9.83
C MET A 729 -39.88 6.47 -8.94
N ALA A 730 -38.94 7.28 -9.42
CA ALA A 730 -38.48 8.44 -8.68
C ALA A 730 -38.07 9.61 -9.59
N VAL A 731 -38.16 10.82 -9.04
CA VAL A 731 -37.57 12.05 -9.57
C VAL A 731 -36.61 12.61 -8.53
N VAL A 732 -35.31 12.54 -8.81
CA VAL A 732 -34.26 13.15 -7.98
C VAL A 732 -34.05 14.60 -8.40
N VAL A 733 -34.04 15.52 -7.44
CA VAL A 733 -33.82 16.96 -7.65
C VAL A 733 -32.47 17.37 -7.08
N SER A 734 -31.58 17.91 -7.92
CA SER A 734 -30.20 18.32 -7.57
C SER A 734 -30.00 19.83 -7.58
#